data_AF-A0A7C1DV36-F1
#
_entry.id   AF-A0A7C1DV36-F1
#
_cell.length_a   1.000
_cell.length_b   1.000
_cell.length_c   1.000
_cell.angle_alpha   90.00
_cell.angle_beta   90.00
_cell.angle_gamma   90.00
#
_symmetry.space_group_name_H-M   'P 1'
#
loop_
_entity.id
_entity.type
_entity.pdbx_description
1 polymer ?
#
loop_
_entity_poly.entity_id
_entity_poly.type
_entity_poly.pdbx_seq_one_letter_code
_entity_poly.pdbx_strand_id
1 'polypeptide(L)'
;RTTPSFYLYPSDNWLDSNKDGVLNGRLLVAGQGDYKTATIVNTPFSFPGVNNLLSAEDAVNHIIDHVGASLVRDEVDKLLINQLISFGTLGQIINTEDDNGIPGAVGIVLNGPKPTDTDGDGMPDEWEDANETDKYVDDAMTISANGYANIENYINSLSEALPFLKPPYNLSESGVTTNQVTLTWTNDEDDADALIIEYGISPGDFTNSVTVAGDATEAVITGLQSGATYYFRIKAVNETMESAYSVVLVVQTDAEPVPPVACSSPSPADESTIGFLNDVVLTWENTTTTMGGTLYYDVFFGTSEGNMEQVTSRQKTTFYRAGSLSASQTYYWRVKATNDLGSHDGVTWNFSTASSTRERVLYIPFDETTGLVAENLAGPNDAHALNMTPVWEPGQKENCIYFSASPVNGCMSVDHYNELAMGTSPFSISLWYKSTGGGRDDIYLLHKGTHSATYGALGTGKWIGIQYKAGQRFTFAIDDDVTKTDLNITNPGLYFDGEWHHLVCMRDVSADKLKVYIDGVKIQEITDNTGDISEQAEFVIGNCNYNFDTPLPGYMDELEVYNSALTDAEVAYLYNASAVSVFNKTSPANPLSGYPNPFSDRFVLDIPQDAGSSLVVKIFDLAGKLVYSETINHPADHISVEGLGNLPIGVYFCILSGDLGQYVSKLLKH
;
A
#
# COMPACT_ATOMS: atom_id res chain seq x y z
N ARG A 1 -35.78 15.86 -30.02
CA ARG A 1 -37.09 15.44 -30.59
C ARG A 1 -37.73 16.68 -31.22
N THR A 2 -37.94 16.70 -32.54
CA THR A 2 -38.65 17.79 -33.22
C THR A 2 -40.16 17.52 -33.18
N THR A 3 -40.99 18.56 -33.10
CA THR A 3 -42.46 18.48 -33.22
C THR A 3 -42.96 19.53 -34.21
N PRO A 4 -44.21 19.44 -34.72
CA PRO A 4 -44.78 20.45 -35.61
C PRO A 4 -44.88 21.87 -35.01
N SER A 5 -44.72 22.02 -33.69
CA SER A 5 -44.68 23.34 -33.03
C SER A 5 -43.30 24.02 -33.12
N PHE A 6 -42.27 23.35 -33.65
CA PHE A 6 -40.99 23.98 -33.97
C PHE A 6 -41.10 24.61 -35.36
N TYR A 7 -41.07 25.93 -35.43
CA TYR A 7 -41.08 26.66 -36.69
C TYR A 7 -39.65 27.07 -37.05
N LEU A 8 -39.19 26.78 -38.27
CA LEU A 8 -37.79 26.99 -38.68
C LEU A 8 -37.68 27.57 -40.09
N TYR A 9 -36.77 28.53 -40.27
CA TYR A 9 -36.36 29.07 -41.57
C TYR A 9 -35.04 28.39 -41.99
N PRO A 10 -35.02 27.53 -43.02
CA PRO A 10 -33.91 26.59 -43.27
C PRO A 10 -32.82 27.12 -44.22
N SER A 11 -32.84 28.39 -44.60
CA SER A 11 -31.90 28.93 -45.60
C SER A 11 -30.45 28.83 -45.10
N ASP A 12 -29.57 28.31 -45.97
CA ASP A 12 -28.13 28.18 -45.74
C ASP A 12 -27.69 27.31 -44.54
N ASN A 13 -28.50 26.31 -44.16
CA ASN A 13 -28.08 25.33 -43.15
C ASN A 13 -27.38 24.13 -43.83
N TRP A 14 -26.13 23.88 -43.49
CA TRP A 14 -25.35 22.74 -43.99
C TRP A 14 -25.20 21.65 -42.94
N LEU A 15 -25.05 20.41 -43.39
CA LEU A 15 -24.72 19.26 -42.55
C LEU A 15 -23.55 18.50 -43.18
N ASP A 16 -22.46 18.45 -42.43
CA ASP A 16 -21.35 17.54 -42.68
C ASP A 16 -21.41 16.40 -41.66
N SER A 17 -21.43 15.15 -42.14
CA SER A 17 -21.73 13.97 -41.32
C SER A 17 -20.99 12.71 -41.74
N ASN A 18 -20.30 12.74 -42.87
CA ASN A 18 -19.54 11.62 -43.40
C ASN A 18 -18.19 11.45 -42.67
N LYS A 19 -17.72 12.48 -41.97
CA LYS A 19 -16.47 12.50 -41.19
C LYS A 19 -15.24 12.11 -42.03
N ASP A 20 -15.23 12.52 -43.30
CA ASP A 20 -14.23 12.07 -44.27
C ASP A 20 -12.96 12.95 -44.30
N GLY A 21 -12.88 13.96 -43.45
CA GLY A 21 -11.73 14.86 -43.35
C GLY A 21 -11.74 16.01 -44.34
N VAL A 22 -12.83 16.19 -45.08
CA VAL A 22 -13.02 17.28 -46.03
C VAL A 22 -14.29 18.02 -45.66
N LEU A 23 -14.23 19.35 -45.56
CA LEU A 23 -15.42 20.19 -45.35
C LEU A 23 -16.28 20.21 -46.63
N ASN A 24 -17.03 19.13 -46.86
CA ASN A 24 -17.79 18.87 -48.08
C ASN A 24 -19.24 18.48 -47.80
N GLY A 25 -19.75 18.88 -46.64
CA GLY A 25 -21.14 18.67 -46.23
C GLY A 25 -22.15 19.09 -47.29
N ARG A 26 -23.42 18.74 -47.06
CA ARG A 26 -24.52 19.08 -47.98
C ARG A 26 -25.46 20.11 -47.38
N LEU A 27 -26.06 20.93 -48.25
CA LEU A 27 -27.17 21.79 -47.85
C LEU A 27 -28.35 20.93 -47.37
N LEU A 28 -28.97 21.33 -46.27
CA LEU A 28 -30.19 20.73 -45.76
C LEU A 28 -31.40 21.25 -46.54
N VAL A 29 -32.30 20.35 -46.94
CA VAL A 29 -33.42 20.68 -47.82
C VAL A 29 -34.75 20.40 -47.12
N ALA A 30 -35.59 21.43 -47.04
CA ALA A 30 -36.96 21.31 -46.56
C ALA A 30 -37.73 20.24 -47.37
N GLY A 31 -38.39 19.32 -46.65
CA GLY A 31 -39.18 18.25 -47.29
C GLY A 31 -38.40 16.98 -47.67
N GLN A 32 -37.07 16.93 -47.47
CA GLN A 32 -36.26 15.71 -47.68
C GLN A 32 -35.96 14.94 -46.37
N GLY A 33 -36.74 15.19 -45.32
CA GLY A 33 -36.59 14.51 -44.03
C GLY A 33 -35.53 15.12 -43.10
N ASP A 34 -34.71 16.04 -43.59
CA ASP A 34 -33.63 16.72 -42.85
C ASP A 34 -34.12 17.42 -41.58
N TYR A 35 -35.28 18.09 -41.65
CA TYR A 35 -35.89 18.80 -40.52
C TYR A 35 -36.99 18.00 -39.82
N LYS A 36 -37.09 16.70 -40.12
CA LYS A 36 -38.07 15.76 -39.54
C LYS A 36 -39.49 16.33 -39.59
N THR A 37 -40.09 16.61 -38.44
CA THR A 37 -41.49 17.04 -38.29
C THR A 37 -41.64 18.54 -37.99
N ALA A 38 -40.58 19.34 -38.15
CA ALA A 38 -40.65 20.79 -37.92
C ALA A 38 -41.51 21.48 -38.99
N THR A 39 -42.19 22.56 -38.61
CA THR A 39 -42.91 23.43 -39.56
C THR A 39 -41.93 24.38 -40.23
N ILE A 40 -41.78 24.25 -41.54
CA ILE A 40 -40.88 25.13 -42.31
C ILE A 40 -41.60 26.45 -42.62
N VAL A 41 -40.92 27.56 -42.33
CA VAL A 41 -41.37 28.91 -42.70
C VAL A 41 -40.47 29.47 -43.80
N ASN A 42 -41.06 30.29 -44.69
CA ASN A 42 -40.35 30.88 -45.82
C ASN A 42 -39.84 32.31 -45.54
N THR A 43 -40.09 32.81 -44.34
CA THR A 43 -39.65 34.13 -43.88
C THR A 43 -38.96 33.98 -42.52
N PRO A 44 -37.78 34.61 -42.31
CA PRO A 44 -37.12 34.59 -41.01
C PRO A 44 -37.98 35.28 -39.95
N PHE A 45 -37.82 34.85 -38.69
CA PHE A 45 -38.52 35.47 -37.56
C PHE A 45 -38.02 36.90 -37.33
N SER A 46 -38.93 37.78 -36.90
CA SER A 46 -38.58 39.13 -36.48
C SER A 46 -37.91 39.08 -35.11
N PHE A 47 -36.59 39.05 -35.09
CA PHE A 47 -35.72 39.16 -33.91
C PHE A 47 -34.75 40.33 -34.16
N PRO A 48 -34.19 41.03 -33.15
CA PRO A 48 -33.06 41.94 -33.39
C PRO A 48 -31.92 41.14 -34.03
N GLY A 49 -31.83 41.21 -35.36
CA GLY A 49 -30.82 40.48 -36.12
C GLY A 49 -29.43 41.01 -35.79
N VAL A 50 -28.44 40.13 -35.90
CA VAL A 50 -27.03 40.57 -35.94
C VAL A 50 -26.81 41.41 -37.19
N ASN A 51 -26.06 42.51 -37.08
CA ASN A 51 -25.82 43.44 -38.20
C ASN A 51 -25.04 42.78 -39.34
N ASN A 52 -24.28 41.72 -39.05
CA ASN A 52 -23.50 40.95 -40.01
C ASN A 52 -23.93 39.48 -39.91
N LEU A 53 -24.46 38.94 -41.02
CA LEU A 53 -24.80 37.52 -41.14
C LEU A 53 -23.70 36.84 -41.96
N LEU A 54 -23.02 35.85 -41.38
CA LEU A 54 -22.01 35.04 -42.08
C LEU A 54 -22.70 33.93 -42.88
N SER A 55 -22.09 33.52 -44.00
CA SER A 55 -22.42 32.25 -44.65
C SER A 55 -21.99 31.08 -43.78
N ALA A 56 -22.50 29.87 -44.03
CA ALA A 56 -22.06 28.69 -43.28
C ALA A 56 -20.54 28.43 -43.40
N GLU A 57 -19.94 28.67 -44.57
CA GLU A 57 -18.49 28.51 -44.80
C GLU A 57 -17.68 29.57 -44.03
N ASP A 58 -18.08 30.84 -44.13
CA ASP A 58 -17.44 31.93 -43.38
C ASP A 58 -17.58 31.74 -41.87
N ALA A 59 -18.70 31.17 -41.41
CA ALA A 59 -18.94 30.88 -40.01
C ALA A 59 -17.99 29.80 -39.48
N VAL A 60 -17.72 28.74 -40.24
CA VAL A 60 -16.75 27.70 -39.83
C VAL A 60 -15.35 28.29 -39.70
N ASN A 61 -14.90 29.08 -40.67
CA ASN A 61 -13.60 29.75 -40.60
C ASN A 61 -13.53 30.71 -39.39
N HIS A 62 -14.58 31.51 -39.18
CA HIS A 62 -14.65 32.40 -38.04
C HIS A 62 -14.58 31.64 -36.70
N ILE A 63 -15.26 30.51 -36.57
CA ILE A 63 -15.19 29.64 -35.39
C ILE A 63 -13.78 29.08 -35.23
N ILE A 64 -13.17 28.51 -36.28
CA ILE A 64 -11.81 27.95 -36.24
C ILE A 64 -10.80 28.98 -35.75
N ASP A 65 -11.00 30.26 -36.06
CA ASP A 65 -10.08 31.33 -35.70
C ASP A 65 -10.39 31.94 -34.31
N HIS A 66 -11.67 32.01 -33.91
CA HIS A 66 -12.11 32.87 -32.79
C HIS A 66 -12.93 32.15 -31.70
N VAL A 67 -13.24 30.86 -31.81
CA VAL A 67 -14.03 30.15 -30.80
C VAL A 67 -13.20 29.91 -29.52
N GLY A 68 -13.86 30.04 -28.38
CA GLY A 68 -13.25 29.94 -27.06
C GLY A 68 -13.44 31.25 -26.27
N ALA A 69 -13.35 31.17 -24.95
CA ALA A 69 -13.36 32.35 -24.08
C ALA A 69 -11.94 32.89 -23.81
N SER A 70 -10.91 32.23 -24.38
CA SER A 70 -9.51 32.55 -24.14
C SER A 70 -8.88 33.26 -25.35
N LEU A 71 -8.08 34.29 -25.06
CA LEU A 71 -7.24 34.97 -26.05
C LEU A 71 -6.07 34.08 -26.51
N VAL A 72 -5.65 33.11 -25.68
CA VAL A 72 -4.54 32.18 -25.96
C VAL A 72 -5.05 30.75 -25.81
N ARG A 73 -4.89 29.94 -26.86
CA ARG A 73 -5.33 28.54 -26.84
C ARG A 73 -4.46 27.72 -25.90
N ASP A 74 -5.09 27.16 -24.87
CA ASP A 74 -4.47 26.14 -24.03
C ASP A 74 -4.46 24.76 -24.74
N GLU A 75 -4.03 23.72 -24.03
CA GLU A 75 -3.98 22.35 -24.57
C GLU A 75 -5.37 21.83 -24.95
N VAL A 76 -6.41 22.20 -24.19
CA VAL A 76 -7.80 21.81 -24.44
C VAL A 76 -8.32 22.50 -25.69
N ASP A 77 -8.13 23.81 -25.79
CA ASP A 77 -8.50 24.60 -26.97
C ASP A 77 -7.81 24.07 -28.22
N LYS A 78 -6.51 23.78 -28.16
CA LYS A 78 -5.74 23.20 -29.27
C LYS A 78 -6.30 21.83 -29.66
N LEU A 79 -6.59 20.96 -28.69
CA LEU A 79 -7.17 19.65 -28.98
C LEU A 79 -8.54 19.78 -29.66
N LEU A 80 -9.44 20.60 -29.11
CA LEU A 80 -10.79 20.79 -29.63
C LEU A 80 -10.77 21.40 -31.04
N ILE A 81 -9.89 22.38 -31.29
CA ILE A 81 -9.70 22.93 -32.62
C ILE A 81 -9.13 21.87 -33.58
N ASN A 82 -8.12 21.11 -33.16
CA ASN A 82 -7.55 20.05 -33.99
C ASN A 82 -8.61 19.01 -34.38
N GLN A 83 -9.52 18.67 -33.45
CA GLN A 83 -10.67 17.82 -33.75
C GLN A 83 -11.65 18.48 -34.72
N LEU A 84 -11.95 19.78 -34.55
CA LEU A 84 -12.82 20.53 -35.46
C LEU A 84 -12.27 20.58 -36.88
N ILE A 85 -11.00 20.98 -37.06
CA ILE A 85 -10.36 21.13 -38.39
C ILE A 85 -10.06 19.78 -39.04
N SER A 86 -10.11 18.68 -38.27
CA SER A 86 -10.01 17.32 -38.81
C SER A 86 -11.26 16.90 -39.60
N PHE A 87 -12.33 17.70 -39.55
CA PHE A 87 -13.64 17.45 -40.15
C PHE A 87 -14.13 16.01 -39.89
N GLY A 88 -13.98 15.57 -38.63
CA GLY A 88 -14.48 14.31 -38.12
C GLY A 88 -13.54 13.11 -38.23
N THR A 89 -12.34 13.27 -38.81
CA THR A 89 -11.31 12.21 -38.78
C THR A 89 -10.67 12.03 -37.40
N LEU A 90 -10.73 13.06 -36.56
CA LEU A 90 -10.34 13.06 -35.16
C LEU A 90 -11.52 13.46 -34.27
N GLY A 91 -11.46 13.06 -33.00
CA GLY A 91 -12.44 13.44 -31.97
C GLY A 91 -13.71 12.58 -31.94
N GLN A 92 -14.57 12.91 -30.98
CA GLN A 92 -15.85 12.25 -30.77
C GLN A 92 -16.88 13.24 -30.22
N ILE A 93 -18.15 12.84 -30.17
CA ILE A 93 -19.15 13.60 -29.41
C ILE A 93 -18.87 13.34 -27.93
N ILE A 94 -18.35 14.34 -27.24
CA ILE A 94 -18.10 14.30 -25.79
C ILE A 94 -19.43 14.45 -25.04
N ASN A 95 -19.65 13.63 -24.01
CA ASN A 95 -20.81 13.71 -23.11
C ASN A 95 -20.42 14.34 -21.76
N THR A 96 -19.18 14.14 -21.33
CA THR A 96 -18.57 14.76 -20.15
C THR A 96 -17.20 15.35 -20.50
N GLU A 97 -16.68 16.26 -19.67
CA GLU A 97 -15.35 16.85 -19.86
C GLU A 97 -14.25 15.78 -19.88
N ASP A 98 -14.40 14.70 -19.09
CA ASP A 98 -13.49 13.54 -19.07
C ASP A 98 -13.36 12.81 -20.43
N ASP A 99 -14.32 12.96 -21.34
CA ASP A 99 -14.32 12.29 -22.65
C ASP A 99 -13.30 12.92 -23.62
N ASN A 100 -12.67 14.04 -23.24
CA ASN A 100 -11.70 14.76 -24.08
C ASN A 100 -10.32 14.07 -24.13
N GLY A 101 -10.02 13.14 -23.22
CA GLY A 101 -8.75 12.42 -23.18
C GLY A 101 -7.56 13.22 -22.64
N ILE A 102 -7.81 14.34 -21.95
CA ILE A 102 -6.80 15.19 -21.33
C ILE A 102 -6.74 14.91 -19.82
N PRO A 103 -5.55 14.64 -19.24
CA PRO A 103 -5.39 14.46 -17.80
C PRO A 103 -5.93 15.66 -17.01
N GLY A 104 -6.82 15.40 -16.03
CA GLY A 104 -7.42 16.46 -15.21
C GLY A 104 -8.61 17.19 -15.85
N ALA A 105 -9.08 16.75 -17.02
CA ALA A 105 -10.23 17.26 -17.77
C ALA A 105 -10.13 18.71 -18.29
N VAL A 106 -9.37 19.59 -17.63
CA VAL A 106 -9.20 21.01 -17.96
C VAL A 106 -7.82 21.36 -18.53
N GLY A 107 -6.94 20.37 -18.73
CA GLY A 107 -5.56 20.58 -19.17
C GLY A 107 -4.64 21.15 -18.10
N ILE A 108 -3.37 21.41 -18.48
CA ILE A 108 -2.39 22.04 -17.60
C ILE A 108 -2.53 23.56 -17.71
N VAL A 109 -3.02 24.20 -16.64
CA VAL A 109 -3.01 25.66 -16.52
C VAL A 109 -1.66 26.08 -15.93
N LEU A 110 -0.80 26.62 -16.78
CA LEU A 110 0.51 27.11 -16.37
C LEU A 110 0.36 28.46 -15.66
N ASN A 111 0.90 28.55 -14.44
CA ASN A 111 0.86 29.78 -13.67
C ASN A 111 1.87 30.80 -14.21
N GLY A 112 1.41 32.03 -14.44
CA GLY A 112 2.27 33.19 -14.65
C GLY A 112 2.71 33.83 -13.32
N PRO A 113 3.64 34.80 -13.36
CA PRO A 113 3.92 35.65 -12.22
C PRO A 113 2.65 36.39 -11.77
N LYS A 114 2.27 36.29 -10.49
CA LYS A 114 1.13 37.04 -9.94
C LYS A 114 1.52 38.53 -9.84
N PRO A 115 0.75 39.46 -10.41
CA PRO A 115 0.88 40.88 -10.10
C PRO A 115 0.69 41.15 -8.61
N THR A 116 1.30 42.22 -8.09
CA THR A 116 1.05 42.68 -6.72
C THR A 116 -0.39 43.14 -6.59
N ASP A 117 -1.03 42.68 -5.51
CA ASP A 117 -2.44 42.90 -5.16
C ASP A 117 -2.42 42.93 -3.62
N THR A 118 -2.38 44.15 -3.08
CA THR A 118 -1.99 44.45 -1.69
C THR A 118 -3.10 44.10 -0.69
N ASP A 119 -4.36 44.26 -1.07
CA ASP A 119 -5.52 43.94 -0.23
C ASP A 119 -6.14 42.57 -0.51
N GLY A 120 -5.78 41.93 -1.64
CA GLY A 120 -6.22 40.59 -2.00
C GLY A 120 -7.61 40.54 -2.62
N ASP A 121 -8.12 41.66 -3.15
CA ASP A 121 -9.48 41.76 -3.69
C ASP A 121 -9.61 41.27 -5.15
N GLY A 122 -8.47 40.97 -5.78
CA GLY A 122 -8.37 40.41 -7.13
C GLY A 122 -8.08 41.43 -8.22
N MET A 123 -7.88 42.70 -7.88
CA MET A 123 -7.38 43.75 -8.77
C MET A 123 -5.89 44.03 -8.48
N PRO A 124 -5.01 44.14 -9.50
CA PRO A 124 -3.61 44.52 -9.27
C PRO A 124 -3.44 45.98 -8.87
N ASP A 125 -2.54 46.26 -7.93
CA ASP A 125 -2.20 47.61 -7.46
C ASP A 125 -1.94 48.61 -8.59
N GLU A 126 -1.29 48.17 -9.67
CA GLU A 126 -0.97 49.01 -10.83
C GLU A 126 -2.23 49.43 -11.61
N TRP A 127 -3.20 48.52 -11.74
CA TRP A 127 -4.47 48.83 -12.39
C TRP A 127 -5.29 49.77 -11.50
N GLU A 128 -5.28 49.55 -10.20
CA GLU A 128 -5.99 50.39 -9.24
C GLU A 128 -5.46 51.82 -9.19
N ASP A 129 -4.12 51.97 -9.14
CA ASP A 129 -3.45 53.27 -9.23
C ASP A 129 -3.82 54.01 -10.53
N ALA A 130 -4.00 53.28 -11.64
CA ALA A 130 -4.37 53.85 -12.93
C ALA A 130 -5.86 54.21 -13.05
N ASN A 131 -6.73 53.58 -12.26
CA ASN A 131 -8.19 53.77 -12.30
C ASN A 131 -8.75 54.51 -11.08
N GLU A 132 -7.87 55.03 -10.23
CA GLU A 132 -8.21 55.82 -9.04
C GLU A 132 -9.06 55.03 -8.00
N THR A 133 -8.83 53.71 -7.87
CA THR A 133 -9.37 52.85 -6.80
C THR A 133 -8.36 52.72 -5.63
N ASP A 134 -8.76 52.13 -4.50
CA ASP A 134 -7.92 52.10 -3.28
C ASP A 134 -7.30 50.71 -3.01
N LYS A 135 -6.06 50.50 -3.46
CA LYS A 135 -5.28 49.25 -3.30
C LYS A 135 -5.01 48.75 -1.88
N TYR A 136 -5.49 49.46 -0.86
CA TYR A 136 -5.38 49.05 0.53
C TYR A 136 -6.73 48.65 1.13
N VAL A 137 -7.81 48.62 0.33
CA VAL A 137 -9.19 48.38 0.76
C VAL A 137 -9.91 47.56 -0.31
N ASP A 138 -10.39 46.37 0.05
CA ASP A 138 -11.28 45.55 -0.80
C ASP A 138 -12.48 46.37 -1.30
N ASP A 139 -12.35 46.85 -2.53
CA ASP A 139 -13.30 47.73 -3.20
C ASP A 139 -13.75 47.17 -4.56
N ALA A 140 -13.30 45.96 -4.91
CA ALA A 140 -13.70 45.17 -6.08
C ALA A 140 -15.19 45.28 -6.44
N MET A 141 -16.09 45.24 -5.45
CA MET A 141 -17.54 45.28 -5.65
C MET A 141 -18.16 46.69 -5.66
N THR A 142 -17.36 47.74 -5.52
CA THR A 142 -17.81 49.13 -5.59
C THR A 142 -18.23 49.47 -7.02
N ILE A 143 -19.45 50.01 -7.17
CA ILE A 143 -20.01 50.35 -8.48
C ILE A 143 -19.46 51.69 -8.95
N SER A 144 -18.72 51.67 -10.06
CA SER A 144 -18.16 52.88 -10.69
C SER A 144 -19.25 53.66 -11.46
N ALA A 145 -18.93 54.88 -11.89
CA ALA A 145 -19.89 55.79 -12.54
C ALA A 145 -20.49 55.26 -13.85
N ASN A 146 -19.85 54.29 -14.50
CA ASN A 146 -20.33 53.62 -15.71
C ASN A 146 -21.35 52.49 -15.44
N GLY A 147 -21.62 52.17 -14.18
CA GLY A 147 -22.59 51.17 -13.75
C GLY A 147 -22.04 49.74 -13.59
N TYR A 148 -20.74 49.53 -13.76
CA TYR A 148 -20.05 48.26 -13.51
C TYR A 148 -19.26 48.33 -12.20
N ALA A 149 -19.05 47.19 -11.55
CA ALA A 149 -18.15 47.07 -10.40
C ALA A 149 -16.69 47.29 -10.81
N ASN A 150 -15.82 47.74 -9.89
CA ASN A 150 -14.40 47.93 -10.16
C ASN A 150 -13.76 46.65 -10.73
N ILE A 151 -14.08 45.47 -10.18
CA ILE A 151 -13.59 44.19 -10.68
C ILE A 151 -14.07 43.86 -12.10
N GLU A 152 -15.31 44.26 -12.44
CA GLU A 152 -15.84 44.10 -13.80
C GLU A 152 -15.11 45.03 -14.77
N ASN A 153 -14.79 46.26 -14.34
CA ASN A 153 -13.99 47.19 -15.15
C ASN A 153 -12.56 46.67 -15.36
N TYR A 154 -11.94 46.07 -14.34
CA TYR A 154 -10.64 45.44 -14.46
C TYR A 154 -10.67 44.28 -15.46
N ILE A 155 -11.57 43.30 -15.26
CA ILE A 155 -11.69 42.13 -16.14
C ILE A 155 -11.95 42.55 -17.59
N ASN A 156 -12.82 43.55 -17.81
CA ASN A 156 -13.12 44.05 -19.16
C ASN A 156 -11.98 44.87 -19.79
N SER A 157 -11.01 45.34 -19.00
CA SER A 157 -9.83 46.07 -19.52
C SER A 157 -8.71 45.16 -20.03
N LEU A 158 -8.76 43.87 -19.68
CA LEU A 158 -7.81 42.84 -20.13
C LEU A 158 -8.03 42.56 -21.63
N SER A 159 -7.34 43.35 -22.47
CA SER A 159 -7.43 43.29 -23.93
C SER A 159 -6.41 42.35 -24.58
N GLU A 160 -5.32 42.06 -23.89
CA GLU A 160 -4.28 41.10 -24.27
C GLU A 160 -3.76 40.39 -23.01
N ALA A 161 -3.30 39.15 -23.14
CA ALA A 161 -2.61 38.49 -22.03
C ALA A 161 -1.29 39.22 -21.73
N LEU A 162 -0.99 39.44 -20.45
CA LEU A 162 0.32 39.96 -20.07
C LEU A 162 1.40 39.01 -20.61
N PRO A 163 2.47 39.53 -21.24
CA PRO A 163 3.55 38.68 -21.70
C PRO A 163 4.18 37.97 -20.50
N PHE A 164 4.29 36.65 -20.58
CA PHE A 164 4.96 35.82 -19.59
C PHE A 164 5.63 34.64 -20.29
N LEU A 165 6.66 34.09 -19.64
CA LEU A 165 7.28 32.84 -20.07
C LEU A 165 6.56 31.67 -19.43
N LYS A 166 6.22 30.65 -20.22
CA LYS A 166 5.71 29.37 -19.70
C LYS A 166 6.79 28.70 -18.85
N PRO A 167 6.48 28.25 -17.63
CA PRO A 167 7.43 27.51 -16.82
C PRO A 167 7.64 26.10 -17.38
N PRO A 168 8.86 25.52 -17.27
CA PRO A 168 9.05 24.10 -17.52
C PRO A 168 8.27 23.27 -16.50
N TYR A 169 7.80 22.10 -16.93
CA TYR A 169 6.96 21.22 -16.13
C TYR A 169 7.40 19.75 -16.27
N ASN A 170 6.77 18.84 -15.51
CA ASN A 170 7.18 17.42 -15.42
C ASN A 170 8.66 17.22 -15.02
N LEU A 171 9.19 18.11 -14.17
CA LEU A 171 10.52 17.94 -13.61
C LEU A 171 10.61 16.62 -12.84
N SER A 172 11.54 15.77 -13.25
CA SER A 172 11.72 14.40 -12.76
C SER A 172 13.20 14.01 -12.78
N GLU A 173 13.57 13.00 -12.01
CA GLU A 173 14.88 12.36 -12.08
C GLU A 173 14.88 11.16 -13.03
N SER A 174 15.94 11.00 -13.81
CA SER A 174 16.17 9.85 -14.68
C SER A 174 17.38 9.00 -14.27
N GLY A 175 18.17 9.48 -13.30
CA GLY A 175 19.29 8.74 -12.73
C GLY A 175 19.86 9.41 -11.49
N VAL A 176 20.22 8.61 -10.49
CA VAL A 176 20.79 9.05 -9.22
C VAL A 176 22.04 8.23 -8.94
N THR A 177 23.02 8.87 -8.32
CA THR A 177 24.25 8.23 -7.82
C THR A 177 24.63 8.88 -6.48
N THR A 178 25.79 8.54 -5.93
CA THR A 178 26.27 9.13 -4.67
C THR A 178 26.63 10.60 -4.76
N ASN A 179 26.85 11.14 -5.96
CA ASN A 179 27.31 12.53 -6.12
C ASN A 179 26.69 13.29 -7.30
N GLN A 180 25.73 12.70 -8.00
CA GLN A 180 25.03 13.36 -9.10
C GLN A 180 23.58 12.89 -9.24
N VAL A 181 22.74 13.78 -9.78
CA VAL A 181 21.36 13.53 -10.20
C VAL A 181 21.20 13.98 -11.65
N THR A 182 20.58 13.14 -12.48
CA THR A 182 20.16 13.49 -13.85
C THR A 182 18.69 13.88 -13.82
N LEU A 183 18.40 15.10 -14.24
CA LEU A 183 17.06 15.69 -14.27
C LEU A 183 16.54 15.75 -15.70
N THR A 184 15.24 15.54 -15.86
CA THR A 184 14.49 15.68 -17.12
C THR A 184 13.21 16.49 -16.90
N TRP A 185 12.77 17.22 -17.92
CA TRP A 185 11.56 18.04 -17.88
C TRP A 185 11.01 18.27 -19.30
N THR A 186 9.80 18.83 -19.37
CA THR A 186 9.21 19.37 -20.61
C THR A 186 9.28 20.90 -20.59
N ASN A 187 9.67 21.51 -21.71
CA ASN A 187 9.62 22.96 -21.91
C ASN A 187 8.90 23.26 -23.24
N ASP A 188 7.75 23.94 -23.15
CA ASP A 188 6.97 24.41 -24.32
C ASP A 188 7.06 25.95 -24.47
N GLU A 189 8.15 26.54 -23.96
CA GLU A 189 8.47 27.95 -24.11
C GLU A 189 9.52 28.17 -25.18
N ASP A 190 9.06 28.53 -26.38
CA ASP A 190 9.92 28.81 -27.54
C ASP A 190 10.70 30.13 -27.39
N ASP A 191 10.22 31.07 -26.57
CA ASP A 191 10.86 32.38 -26.32
C ASP A 191 11.84 32.37 -25.13
N ALA A 192 12.17 31.18 -24.58
CA ALA A 192 13.14 31.05 -23.50
C ALA A 192 14.58 31.08 -24.05
N ASP A 193 15.40 32.01 -23.57
CA ASP A 193 16.84 32.04 -23.88
C ASP A 193 17.61 30.98 -23.07
N ALA A 194 17.16 30.72 -21.84
CA ALA A 194 17.78 29.78 -20.93
C ALA A 194 16.78 29.22 -19.91
N LEU A 195 17.15 28.09 -19.30
CA LEU A 195 16.47 27.54 -18.13
C LEU A 195 17.40 27.58 -16.92
N ILE A 196 16.87 27.97 -15.76
CA ILE A 196 17.61 28.02 -14.50
C ILE A 196 17.05 26.94 -13.57
N ILE A 197 17.90 25.97 -13.24
CA ILE A 197 17.64 24.94 -12.24
C ILE A 197 18.24 25.44 -10.93
N GLU A 198 17.45 25.48 -9.87
CA GLU A 198 17.90 25.83 -8.53
C GLU A 198 17.73 24.66 -7.58
N TYR A 199 18.67 24.50 -6.65
CA TYR A 199 18.67 23.37 -5.73
C TYR A 199 19.35 23.66 -4.38
N GLY A 200 18.96 22.87 -3.38
CA GLY A 200 19.53 22.91 -2.04
C GLY A 200 19.11 21.69 -1.20
N ILE A 201 19.62 21.61 0.02
CA ILE A 201 19.43 20.46 0.94
C ILE A 201 18.36 20.70 2.02
N SER A 202 17.70 21.87 2.00
CA SER A 202 16.65 22.23 2.94
C SER A 202 15.39 22.66 2.18
N PRO A 203 14.19 22.27 2.63
CA PRO A 203 12.95 22.72 2.00
C PRO A 203 12.89 24.24 1.88
N GLY A 204 12.68 24.74 0.66
CA GLY A 204 12.53 26.18 0.39
C GLY A 204 13.83 26.97 0.32
N ASP A 205 14.99 26.35 0.59
CA ASP A 205 16.30 27.01 0.52
C ASP A 205 17.09 26.52 -0.70
N PHE A 206 17.18 27.39 -1.71
CA PHE A 206 17.80 27.09 -3.00
C PHE A 206 19.10 27.90 -3.14
N THR A 207 20.17 27.38 -2.56
CA THR A 207 21.48 28.08 -2.48
C THR A 207 22.37 27.87 -3.70
N ASN A 208 22.04 26.92 -4.57
CA ASN A 208 22.83 26.60 -5.76
C ASN A 208 21.95 26.70 -7.01
N SER A 209 22.57 27.00 -8.15
CA SER A 209 21.89 27.04 -9.44
C SER A 209 22.78 26.56 -10.60
N VAL A 210 22.13 26.05 -11.65
CA VAL A 210 22.73 25.67 -12.93
C VAL A 210 21.86 26.25 -14.05
N THR A 211 22.51 26.85 -15.05
CA THR A 211 21.84 27.39 -16.24
C THR A 211 22.09 26.49 -17.44
N VAL A 212 21.03 26.15 -18.16
CA VAL A 212 21.08 25.38 -19.42
C VAL A 212 20.39 26.17 -20.53
N ALA A 213 20.56 25.75 -21.79
CA ALA A 213 19.91 26.38 -22.94
C ALA A 213 18.38 26.26 -22.84
N GLY A 214 17.65 27.23 -23.42
CA GLY A 214 16.18 27.25 -23.40
C GLY A 214 15.52 26.01 -24.00
N ASP A 215 16.17 25.36 -24.97
CA ASP A 215 15.71 24.14 -25.64
C ASP A 215 16.21 22.85 -24.97
N ALA A 216 16.95 22.94 -23.86
CA ALA A 216 17.41 21.77 -23.13
C ALA A 216 16.23 21.05 -22.45
N THR A 217 16.23 19.71 -22.51
CA THR A 217 15.23 18.84 -21.86
C THR A 217 15.83 17.97 -20.76
N GLU A 218 17.15 18.07 -20.53
CA GLU A 218 17.88 17.32 -19.53
C GLU A 218 19.06 18.11 -18.94
N ALA A 219 19.44 17.80 -17.70
CA ALA A 219 20.69 18.26 -17.08
C ALA A 219 21.23 17.26 -16.08
N VAL A 220 22.56 17.14 -15.99
CA VAL A 220 23.25 16.37 -14.95
C VAL A 220 23.79 17.34 -13.90
N ILE A 221 23.30 17.23 -12.67
CA ILE A 221 23.77 18.01 -11.53
C ILE A 221 24.79 17.18 -10.76
N THR A 222 26.05 17.61 -10.74
CA THR A 222 27.17 16.89 -10.12
C THR A 222 27.69 17.58 -8.86
N GLY A 223 28.47 16.87 -8.05
CA GLY A 223 29.10 17.42 -6.83
C GLY A 223 28.17 17.44 -5.62
N LEU A 224 27.12 16.62 -5.66
CA LEU A 224 26.15 16.45 -4.59
C LEU A 224 26.74 15.63 -3.43
N GLN A 225 26.21 15.82 -2.22
CA GLN A 225 26.59 15.07 -1.02
C GLN A 225 25.88 13.72 -1.02
N SER A 226 26.62 12.63 -0.83
CA SER A 226 26.08 11.27 -0.76
C SER A 226 25.08 11.09 0.38
N GLY A 227 23.98 10.39 0.12
CA GLY A 227 22.93 10.09 1.08
C GLY A 227 22.06 11.29 1.48
N ALA A 228 22.30 12.47 0.89
CA ALA A 228 21.59 13.70 1.21
C ALA A 228 20.34 13.88 0.32
N THR A 229 19.30 14.47 0.92
CA THR A 229 18.08 14.89 0.22
C THR A 229 18.25 16.27 -0.39
N TYR A 230 17.94 16.37 -1.67
CA TYR A 230 17.97 17.61 -2.45
C TYR A 230 16.57 17.99 -2.93
N TYR A 231 16.32 19.30 -2.97
CA TYR A 231 15.11 19.93 -3.49
C TYR A 231 15.49 20.67 -4.76
N PHE A 232 14.85 20.35 -5.88
CA PHE A 232 15.11 20.95 -7.20
C PHE A 232 13.87 21.70 -7.69
N ARG A 233 14.08 22.83 -8.35
CA ARG A 233 13.05 23.54 -9.12
C ARG A 233 13.67 24.15 -10.37
N ILE A 234 12.88 24.34 -11.41
CA ILE A 234 13.34 24.92 -12.67
C ILE A 234 12.44 26.07 -13.12
N LYS A 235 13.01 27.11 -13.75
CA LYS A 235 12.28 28.21 -14.41
C LYS A 235 12.88 28.51 -15.78
N ALA A 236 12.08 29.07 -16.68
CA ALA A 236 12.51 29.65 -17.95
C ALA A 236 12.82 31.14 -17.80
N VAL A 237 13.83 31.63 -18.51
CA VAL A 237 14.21 33.06 -18.54
C VAL A 237 14.52 33.49 -19.96
N ASN A 238 14.28 34.77 -20.25
CA ASN A 238 14.77 35.45 -21.44
C ASN A 238 15.39 36.81 -21.06
N GLU A 239 15.74 37.65 -22.04
CA GLU A 239 16.35 38.97 -21.78
C GLU A 239 15.57 39.87 -20.79
N THR A 240 14.24 39.75 -20.71
CA THR A 240 13.38 40.70 -19.98
C THR A 240 12.44 40.06 -18.95
N MET A 241 12.23 38.75 -19.00
CA MET A 241 11.22 38.04 -18.21
C MET A 241 11.77 36.75 -17.59
N GLU A 242 11.14 36.34 -16.50
CA GLU A 242 11.29 35.03 -15.88
C GLU A 242 9.92 34.38 -15.72
N SER A 243 9.85 33.05 -15.92
CA SER A 243 8.64 32.28 -15.61
C SER A 243 8.47 32.07 -14.11
N ALA A 244 7.30 31.57 -13.70
CA ALA A 244 7.19 30.90 -12.40
C ALA A 244 8.14 29.68 -12.32
N TYR A 245 8.35 29.14 -11.12
CA TYR A 245 9.07 27.86 -10.97
C TYR A 245 8.15 26.67 -11.23
N SER A 246 8.75 25.56 -11.65
CA SER A 246 8.13 24.23 -11.59
C SER A 246 7.74 23.85 -10.16
N VAL A 247 6.93 22.79 -10.03
CA VAL A 247 6.80 22.08 -8.76
C VAL A 247 8.18 21.61 -8.29
N VAL A 248 8.40 21.64 -6.97
CA VAL A 248 9.67 21.20 -6.36
C VAL A 248 9.77 19.68 -6.43
N LEU A 249 10.84 19.19 -7.07
CA LEU A 249 11.22 17.78 -7.07
C LEU A 249 12.10 17.48 -5.85
N VAL A 250 11.84 16.39 -5.14
CA VAL A 250 12.63 15.94 -3.98
C VAL A 250 13.35 14.64 -4.33
N VAL A 251 14.68 14.65 -4.30
CA VAL A 251 15.50 13.49 -4.67
C VAL A 251 16.54 13.23 -3.58
N GLN A 252 16.68 11.98 -3.13
CA GLN A 252 17.78 11.58 -2.25
C GLN A 252 18.89 10.92 -3.07
N THR A 253 20.11 11.43 -2.92
CA THR A 253 21.31 10.80 -3.53
C THR A 253 21.63 9.47 -2.87
N ASP A 254 22.30 8.58 -3.59
CA ASP A 254 22.77 7.32 -3.02
C ASP A 254 23.78 7.59 -1.89
N ALA A 255 23.75 6.79 -0.84
CA ALA A 255 24.79 6.84 0.19
C ALA A 255 26.04 6.07 -0.26
N GLU A 256 27.20 6.41 0.31
CA GLU A 256 28.41 5.62 0.05
C GLU A 256 28.23 4.17 0.52
N PRO A 257 28.66 3.18 -0.27
CA PRO A 257 28.57 1.79 0.11
C PRO A 257 29.54 1.50 1.28
N VAL A 258 29.05 0.84 2.32
CA VAL A 258 29.82 0.55 3.54
C VAL A 258 30.05 -0.95 3.74
N PRO A 259 31.17 -1.37 4.37
CA PRO A 259 31.31 -2.74 4.85
C PRO A 259 30.23 -3.04 5.91
N PRO A 260 29.97 -4.31 6.24
CA PRO A 260 28.90 -4.65 7.15
C PRO A 260 29.10 -4.04 8.54
N VAL A 261 28.00 -3.66 9.17
CA VAL A 261 27.95 -3.36 10.60
C VAL A 261 27.63 -4.63 11.39
N ALA A 262 27.91 -4.62 12.69
CA ALA A 262 27.54 -5.71 13.59
C ALA A 262 26.02 -5.94 13.55
N CYS A 263 25.61 -7.21 13.54
CA CYS A 263 24.20 -7.55 13.71
C CYS A 263 23.70 -7.09 15.09
N SER A 264 22.41 -6.79 15.17
CA SER A 264 21.73 -6.26 16.37
C SER A 264 20.42 -6.98 16.64
N SER A 265 19.72 -6.59 17.70
CA SER A 265 18.35 -7.05 18.02
C SER A 265 18.22 -8.58 18.06
N PRO A 266 19.06 -9.30 18.85
CA PRO A 266 18.98 -10.75 18.95
C PRO A 266 17.63 -11.20 19.51
N SER A 267 17.06 -12.25 18.93
CA SER A 267 15.99 -13.06 19.53
C SER A 267 16.43 -14.53 19.55
N PRO A 268 16.36 -15.25 20.67
CA PRO A 268 16.07 -14.78 22.02
C PRO A 268 16.96 -13.61 22.45
N ALA A 269 16.40 -12.69 23.23
CA ALA A 269 17.12 -11.52 23.70
C ALA A 269 18.38 -11.91 24.47
N ASP A 270 19.42 -11.07 24.41
CA ASP A 270 20.66 -11.33 25.13
C ASP A 270 20.43 -11.40 26.64
N GLU A 271 21.08 -12.37 27.29
CA GLU A 271 20.93 -12.73 28.70
C GLU A 271 19.50 -13.12 29.13
N SER A 272 18.61 -13.41 28.17
CA SER A 272 17.23 -13.80 28.48
C SER A 272 17.08 -15.27 28.90
N THR A 273 15.91 -15.62 29.42
CA THR A 273 15.49 -17.01 29.61
C THR A 273 14.19 -17.27 28.85
N ILE A 274 14.16 -18.31 28.02
CA ILE A 274 12.96 -18.73 27.30
C ILE A 274 12.49 -20.12 27.74
N GLY A 275 11.17 -20.29 27.86
CA GLY A 275 10.53 -21.57 28.12
C GLY A 275 10.03 -22.29 26.87
N PHE A 276 10.48 -21.89 25.68
CA PHE A 276 10.18 -22.61 24.44
C PHE A 276 11.39 -23.46 24.07
N LEU A 277 11.22 -24.78 24.08
CA LEU A 277 12.33 -25.73 23.91
C LEU A 277 12.33 -26.45 22.56
N ASN A 278 11.24 -26.37 21.79
CA ASN A 278 11.08 -27.05 20.51
C ASN A 278 11.08 -26.03 19.38
N ASP A 279 11.74 -26.37 18.26
CA ASP A 279 11.87 -25.51 17.08
C ASP A 279 12.34 -24.08 17.43
N VAL A 280 13.40 -23.98 18.25
CA VAL A 280 13.93 -22.69 18.67
C VAL A 280 14.52 -21.97 17.46
N VAL A 281 14.11 -20.72 17.26
CA VAL A 281 14.56 -19.86 16.15
C VAL A 281 15.37 -18.71 16.70
N LEU A 282 16.60 -18.56 16.19
CA LEU A 282 17.42 -17.39 16.44
C LEU A 282 17.17 -16.35 15.34
N THR A 283 16.97 -15.09 15.68
CA THR A 283 16.75 -13.99 14.72
C THR A 283 17.61 -12.79 15.07
N TRP A 284 17.99 -12.00 14.08
CA TRP A 284 18.77 -10.78 14.26
C TRP A 284 18.39 -9.74 13.22
N GLU A 285 18.89 -8.53 13.40
CA GLU A 285 18.82 -7.45 12.43
C GLU A 285 20.22 -7.07 11.94
N ASN A 286 20.29 -6.46 10.75
CA ASN A 286 21.49 -5.83 10.26
C ASN A 286 21.12 -4.58 9.46
N THR A 287 21.66 -3.43 9.85
CA THR A 287 21.31 -2.12 9.27
C THR A 287 22.28 -1.65 8.18
N THR A 288 23.18 -2.53 7.70
CA THR A 288 24.09 -2.21 6.59
C THR A 288 23.29 -1.94 5.32
N THR A 289 23.58 -0.85 4.63
CA THR A 289 22.96 -0.52 3.34
C THR A 289 23.35 -1.56 2.28
N THR A 290 22.42 -1.89 1.38
CA THR A 290 22.64 -2.90 0.34
C THR A 290 23.53 -2.41 -0.82
N MET A 291 23.90 -1.13 -0.84
CA MET A 291 24.80 -0.57 -1.85
C MET A 291 26.21 -1.16 -1.79
N GLY A 292 26.62 -1.73 -0.64
CA GLY A 292 27.88 -2.49 -0.49
C GLY A 292 27.85 -3.92 -1.02
N GLY A 293 26.80 -4.30 -1.75
CA GLY A 293 26.58 -5.66 -2.24
C GLY A 293 25.66 -6.48 -1.33
N THR A 294 25.43 -7.74 -1.72
CA THR A 294 24.55 -8.65 -0.97
C THR A 294 25.18 -9.00 0.38
N LEU A 295 24.38 -8.91 1.45
CA LEU A 295 24.78 -9.38 2.78
C LEU A 295 24.66 -10.89 2.90
N TYR A 296 25.66 -11.49 3.53
CA TYR A 296 25.75 -12.89 3.87
C TYR A 296 26.06 -13.03 5.37
N TYR A 297 25.49 -14.05 5.99
CA TYR A 297 25.64 -14.32 7.42
C TYR A 297 26.25 -15.71 7.64
N ASP A 298 27.25 -15.79 8.50
CA ASP A 298 27.71 -17.04 9.10
C ASP A 298 27.25 -17.05 10.56
N VAL A 299 26.52 -18.09 10.98
CA VAL A 299 25.99 -18.21 12.34
C VAL A 299 26.84 -19.19 13.14
N PHE A 300 27.21 -18.80 14.35
CA PHE A 300 27.90 -19.65 15.31
C PHE A 300 26.98 -19.90 16.51
N PHE A 301 26.83 -21.14 16.95
CA PHE A 301 25.94 -21.54 18.03
C PHE A 301 26.56 -22.67 18.86
N GLY A 302 26.36 -22.67 20.18
CA GLY A 302 26.85 -23.74 21.05
C GLY A 302 26.54 -23.52 22.53
N THR A 303 26.99 -24.44 23.38
CA THR A 303 26.78 -24.38 24.85
C THR A 303 27.98 -23.80 25.61
N SER A 304 29.02 -23.36 24.90
CA SER A 304 30.21 -22.74 25.47
C SER A 304 30.63 -21.54 24.63
N GLU A 305 30.78 -20.38 25.27
CA GLU A 305 31.16 -19.12 24.64
C GLU A 305 32.46 -19.23 23.82
N GLY A 306 33.45 -19.97 24.34
CA GLY A 306 34.76 -20.14 23.69
C GLY A 306 34.80 -21.20 22.59
N ASN A 307 33.72 -21.97 22.40
CA ASN A 307 33.69 -23.12 21.48
C ASN A 307 32.31 -23.31 20.84
N MET A 308 31.83 -22.26 20.16
CA MET A 308 30.65 -22.34 19.30
C MET A 308 30.99 -22.97 17.96
N GLU A 309 30.10 -23.81 17.43
CA GLU A 309 30.23 -24.38 16.09
C GLU A 309 29.63 -23.42 15.07
N GLN A 310 30.25 -23.31 13.89
CA GLN A 310 29.63 -22.61 12.77
C GLN A 310 28.52 -23.49 12.21
N VAL A 311 27.27 -23.12 12.47
CA VAL A 311 26.08 -23.90 12.12
C VAL A 311 25.55 -23.56 10.73
N THR A 312 25.86 -22.37 10.21
CA THR A 312 25.55 -22.00 8.83
C THR A 312 26.70 -21.22 8.19
N SER A 313 26.76 -21.23 6.86
CA SER A 313 27.67 -20.39 6.12
C SER A 313 26.97 -19.67 4.96
N ARG A 314 27.29 -18.39 4.81
CA ARG A 314 26.82 -17.51 3.74
C ARG A 314 25.31 -17.57 3.49
N GLN A 315 24.50 -17.62 4.54
CA GLN A 315 23.06 -17.48 4.37
C GLN A 315 22.68 -16.02 4.14
N LYS A 316 21.58 -15.76 3.43
CA LYS A 316 21.07 -14.40 3.20
C LYS A 316 19.99 -13.99 4.22
N THR A 317 19.38 -14.98 4.85
CA THR A 317 18.31 -14.78 5.83
C THR A 317 18.87 -14.33 7.17
N THR A 318 18.06 -13.59 7.92
CA THR A 318 18.40 -13.08 9.25
C THR A 318 17.86 -13.97 10.38
N PHE A 319 17.80 -15.28 10.13
CA PHE A 319 17.37 -16.26 11.11
C PHE A 319 18.10 -17.60 10.99
N TYR A 320 18.11 -18.36 12.09
CA TYR A 320 18.63 -19.73 12.15
C TYR A 320 17.72 -20.60 13.02
N ARG A 321 17.31 -21.77 12.51
CA ARG A 321 16.51 -22.74 13.27
C ARG A 321 17.43 -23.68 14.05
N ALA A 322 17.56 -23.46 15.35
CA ALA A 322 18.36 -24.28 16.25
C ALA A 322 17.68 -25.63 16.60
N GLY A 323 16.38 -25.76 16.33
CA GLY A 323 15.63 -26.98 16.61
C GLY A 323 15.33 -27.15 18.09
N SER A 324 15.28 -28.40 18.57
CA SER A 324 15.00 -28.66 19.98
C SER A 324 16.24 -28.47 20.86
N LEU A 325 16.07 -27.74 21.97
CA LEU A 325 17.12 -27.42 22.93
C LEU A 325 16.91 -28.14 24.27
N SER A 326 18.01 -28.38 24.99
CA SER A 326 17.96 -29.00 26.32
C SER A 326 17.49 -28.00 27.36
N ALA A 327 16.62 -28.42 28.28
CA ALA A 327 16.17 -27.59 29.40
C ALA A 327 17.31 -27.24 30.35
N SER A 328 17.19 -26.11 31.06
CA SER A 328 18.18 -25.60 32.02
C SER A 328 19.62 -25.46 31.47
N GLN A 329 19.77 -25.19 30.18
CA GLN A 329 21.04 -24.98 29.50
C GLN A 329 21.18 -23.53 29.02
N THR A 330 22.38 -22.96 29.17
CA THR A 330 22.76 -21.69 28.53
C THR A 330 23.38 -21.97 27.16
N TYR A 331 22.93 -21.24 26.15
CA TYR A 331 23.43 -21.27 24.79
C TYR A 331 24.06 -19.93 24.43
N TYR A 332 25.14 -19.98 23.66
CA TYR A 332 25.89 -18.82 23.16
C TYR A 332 25.82 -18.82 21.65
N TRP A 333 25.71 -17.63 21.07
CA TRP A 333 25.67 -17.48 19.62
C TRP A 333 26.20 -16.13 19.16
N ARG A 334 26.64 -16.07 17.91
CA ARG A 334 27.06 -14.84 17.25
C ARG A 334 26.85 -14.95 15.75
N VAL A 335 26.76 -13.80 15.09
CA VAL A 335 26.58 -13.73 13.64
C VAL A 335 27.67 -12.89 13.03
N LYS A 336 28.35 -13.43 12.01
CA LYS A 336 29.29 -12.67 11.18
C LYS A 336 28.59 -12.23 9.91
N ALA A 337 28.55 -10.92 9.66
CA ALA A 337 28.01 -10.35 8.43
C ALA A 337 29.15 -10.11 7.41
N THR A 338 28.90 -10.38 6.12
CA THR A 338 29.86 -10.19 5.02
C THR A 338 29.16 -9.59 3.79
N ASN A 339 29.78 -8.61 3.14
CA ASN A 339 29.40 -8.13 1.80
C ASN A 339 30.65 -8.01 0.91
N ASP A 340 30.54 -7.39 -0.26
CA ASP A 340 31.64 -7.27 -1.22
C ASP A 340 32.77 -6.34 -0.73
N LEU A 341 32.47 -5.48 0.25
CA LEU A 341 33.42 -4.53 0.83
C LEU A 341 34.16 -5.07 2.07
N GLY A 342 33.66 -6.14 2.70
CA GLY A 342 34.33 -6.74 3.85
C GLY A 342 33.41 -7.56 4.74
N SER A 343 33.87 -7.81 5.98
CA SER A 343 33.12 -8.58 6.97
C SER A 343 33.18 -7.94 8.35
N HIS A 344 32.16 -8.19 9.16
CA HIS A 344 32.07 -7.77 10.55
C HIS A 344 31.68 -8.96 11.43
N ASP A 345 32.53 -9.30 12.38
CA ASP A 345 32.21 -10.31 13.39
C ASP A 345 31.30 -9.67 14.45
N GLY A 346 30.07 -10.15 14.59
CA GLY A 346 29.13 -9.66 15.60
C GLY A 346 29.58 -9.99 17.03
N VAL A 347 28.92 -9.36 17.99
CA VAL A 347 29.11 -9.68 19.42
C VAL A 347 28.54 -11.06 19.75
N THR A 348 29.02 -11.65 20.84
CA THR A 348 28.45 -12.90 21.35
C THR A 348 27.25 -12.59 22.23
N TRP A 349 26.11 -13.16 21.88
CA TRP A 349 24.89 -13.17 22.67
C TRP A 349 24.72 -14.50 23.38
N ASN A 350 23.92 -14.52 24.43
CA ASN A 350 23.55 -15.74 25.14
C ASN A 350 22.11 -15.72 25.61
N PHE A 351 21.51 -16.89 25.76
CA PHE A 351 20.23 -17.05 26.43
C PHE A 351 20.20 -18.40 27.17
N SER A 352 19.30 -18.52 28.14
CA SER A 352 19.09 -19.76 28.87
C SER A 352 17.72 -20.34 28.57
N THR A 353 17.61 -21.65 28.63
CA THR A 353 16.32 -22.35 28.54
C THR A 353 15.76 -22.60 29.94
N ALA A 354 14.44 -22.45 30.11
CA ALA A 354 13.78 -22.82 31.36
C ALA A 354 13.90 -24.32 31.69
N SER A 355 13.56 -24.70 32.92
CA SER A 355 13.57 -26.10 33.38
C SER A 355 12.50 -26.99 32.74
N SER A 356 11.49 -26.39 32.11
CA SER A 356 10.38 -27.05 31.44
C SER A 356 9.86 -26.18 30.31
N THR A 357 9.24 -26.81 29.31
CA THR A 357 8.57 -26.08 28.23
C THR A 357 7.32 -25.38 28.76
N ARG A 358 6.96 -24.22 28.19
CA ARG A 358 5.62 -23.64 28.35
C ARG A 358 4.63 -24.54 27.64
N GLU A 359 3.65 -25.02 28.39
CA GLU A 359 2.63 -25.93 27.88
C GLU A 359 1.50 -25.12 27.25
N ARG A 360 1.21 -25.41 25.98
CA ARG A 360 0.01 -24.94 25.30
C ARG A 360 -1.14 -25.87 25.70
N VAL A 361 -2.25 -25.30 26.13
CA VAL A 361 -3.51 -26.03 26.38
C VAL A 361 -4.52 -25.84 25.26
N LEU A 362 -4.30 -24.85 24.39
CA LEU A 362 -5.01 -24.62 23.12
C LEU A 362 -3.98 -24.14 22.10
N TYR A 363 -4.01 -24.68 20.89
CA TYR A 363 -3.27 -24.14 19.76
C TYR A 363 -4.06 -24.41 18.48
N ILE A 364 -4.61 -23.34 17.90
CA ILE A 364 -5.36 -23.38 16.65
C ILE A 364 -4.58 -22.52 15.64
N PRO A 365 -3.85 -23.15 14.70
CA PRO A 365 -3.11 -22.43 13.66
C PRO A 365 -4.04 -21.67 12.70
N PHE A 366 -5.19 -22.27 12.36
CA PHE A 366 -6.07 -21.85 11.25
C PHE A 366 -5.49 -22.12 9.84
N ASP A 367 -4.70 -23.19 9.72
CA ASP A 367 -4.01 -23.60 8.50
C ASP A 367 -4.88 -24.37 7.49
N GLU A 368 -6.15 -24.61 7.81
CA GLU A 368 -7.06 -25.32 6.93
C GLU A 368 -7.24 -24.59 5.60
N THR A 369 -7.63 -25.35 4.57
CA THR A 369 -7.92 -24.79 3.23
C THR A 369 -9.39 -24.92 2.86
N THR A 370 -10.14 -25.76 3.58
CA THR A 370 -11.58 -26.01 3.40
C THR A 370 -12.17 -26.55 4.71
N GLY A 371 -13.50 -26.54 4.82
CA GLY A 371 -14.21 -27.18 5.93
C GLY A 371 -14.72 -26.22 6.99
N LEU A 372 -15.29 -26.80 8.05
CA LEU A 372 -15.97 -26.09 9.15
C LEU A 372 -15.27 -26.29 10.51
N VAL A 373 -14.08 -26.87 10.52
CA VAL A 373 -13.35 -27.25 11.73
C VAL A 373 -11.93 -26.71 11.61
N ALA A 374 -11.42 -26.08 12.66
CA ALA A 374 -10.01 -25.74 12.81
C ALA A 374 -9.38 -26.66 13.85
N GLU A 375 -8.29 -27.33 13.50
CA GLU A 375 -7.63 -28.32 14.34
C GLU A 375 -7.00 -27.67 15.57
N ASN A 376 -7.22 -28.27 16.75
CA ASN A 376 -6.53 -27.91 17.97
C ASN A 376 -5.33 -28.84 18.19
N LEU A 377 -4.13 -28.35 17.92
CA LEU A 377 -2.89 -29.12 18.00
C LEU A 377 -2.36 -29.32 19.43
N ALA A 378 -3.01 -28.74 20.44
CA ALA A 378 -2.56 -28.83 21.83
C ALA A 378 -3.59 -29.42 22.81
N GLY A 379 -4.88 -29.30 22.51
CA GLY A 379 -5.98 -29.77 23.35
C GLY A 379 -6.80 -30.90 22.72
N PRO A 380 -7.79 -31.43 23.46
CA PRO A 380 -8.58 -32.58 23.02
C PRO A 380 -9.76 -32.23 22.10
N ASN A 381 -10.15 -30.96 22.03
CA ASN A 381 -11.35 -30.50 21.31
C ASN A 381 -10.96 -29.46 20.25
N ASP A 382 -11.41 -29.67 19.01
CA ASP A 382 -11.21 -28.75 17.88
C ASP A 382 -12.16 -27.55 17.94
N ALA A 383 -11.87 -26.51 17.15
CA ALA A 383 -12.78 -25.37 16.98
C ALA A 383 -13.77 -25.62 15.85
N HIS A 384 -15.05 -25.49 16.12
CA HIS A 384 -16.14 -25.69 15.16
C HIS A 384 -16.79 -24.37 14.76
N ALA A 385 -17.04 -24.18 13.47
CA ALA A 385 -17.78 -23.04 12.96
C ALA A 385 -19.27 -23.11 13.36
N LEU A 386 -19.77 -22.05 13.96
CA LEU A 386 -21.17 -21.87 14.30
C LEU A 386 -21.75 -20.71 13.50
N ASN A 387 -22.85 -20.97 12.79
CA ASN A 387 -23.56 -19.99 11.95
C ASN A 387 -22.69 -19.23 10.93
N MET A 388 -21.50 -19.71 10.61
CA MET A 388 -20.64 -19.15 9.58
C MET A 388 -20.05 -20.25 8.71
N THR A 389 -19.55 -19.87 7.54
CA THR A 389 -18.66 -20.71 6.75
C THR A 389 -17.28 -20.06 6.82
N PRO A 390 -16.27 -20.73 7.42
CA PRO A 390 -14.91 -20.21 7.45
C PRO A 390 -14.40 -19.93 6.05
N VAL A 391 -13.72 -18.80 5.91
CA VAL A 391 -12.98 -18.43 4.71
C VAL A 391 -11.51 -18.50 5.09
N TRP A 392 -10.79 -19.42 4.45
CA TRP A 392 -9.38 -19.68 4.72
C TRP A 392 -8.53 -18.94 3.71
N GLU A 393 -7.64 -18.08 4.21
CA GLU A 393 -6.86 -17.17 3.37
C GLU A 393 -5.39 -17.22 3.80
N PRO A 394 -4.45 -16.73 2.97
CA PRO A 394 -3.09 -16.51 3.40
C PRO A 394 -2.96 -15.74 4.71
N GLY A 395 -2.38 -16.42 5.72
CA GLY A 395 -2.16 -15.89 7.05
C GLY A 395 -0.83 -15.19 7.23
N GLN A 396 -0.57 -14.78 8.46
CA GLN A 396 0.76 -14.41 8.92
C GLN A 396 1.71 -15.61 8.83
N LYS A 397 1.24 -16.80 9.22
CA LYS A 397 1.94 -18.07 8.98
C LYS A 397 1.00 -18.97 8.20
N GLU A 398 1.49 -19.55 7.11
CA GLU A 398 0.69 -20.47 6.30
C GLU A 398 -0.72 -19.92 5.93
N ASN A 399 -1.82 -20.40 6.52
CA ASN A 399 -3.17 -19.86 6.32
C ASN A 399 -3.75 -19.25 7.62
N CYS A 400 -4.84 -18.52 7.48
CA CYS A 400 -5.59 -17.90 8.57
C CYS A 400 -7.09 -18.03 8.29
N ILE A 401 -7.90 -17.74 9.31
CA ILE A 401 -9.35 -17.62 9.16
C ILE A 401 -9.76 -16.15 8.99
N TYR A 402 -10.67 -15.89 8.06
CA TYR A 402 -11.42 -14.64 7.97
C TYR A 402 -12.78 -14.75 8.65
N PHE A 403 -13.03 -13.85 9.59
CA PHE A 403 -14.32 -13.61 10.24
C PHE A 403 -15.05 -12.47 9.53
N SER A 404 -16.28 -12.77 9.09
CA SER A 404 -17.18 -11.80 8.45
C SER A 404 -18.04 -11.08 9.49
N ALA A 405 -18.40 -9.82 9.22
CA ALA A 405 -19.39 -9.08 10.02
C ALA A 405 -20.84 -9.63 9.87
N SER A 406 -21.06 -10.53 8.91
CA SER A 406 -22.35 -11.15 8.62
C SER A 406 -22.21 -12.65 8.28
N PRO A 407 -23.08 -13.52 8.80
CA PRO A 407 -24.16 -13.21 9.74
C PRO A 407 -23.57 -12.82 11.11
N VAL A 408 -24.29 -11.97 11.84
CA VAL A 408 -23.74 -11.38 13.08
C VAL A 408 -23.41 -12.42 14.14
N ASN A 409 -24.10 -13.57 14.09
CA ASN A 409 -23.95 -14.68 15.01
C ASN A 409 -22.95 -15.76 14.58
N GLY A 410 -22.11 -15.45 13.59
CA GLY A 410 -21.00 -16.29 13.18
C GLY A 410 -19.86 -16.27 14.21
N CYS A 411 -19.32 -17.44 14.52
CA CYS A 411 -18.10 -17.59 15.32
C CYS A 411 -17.43 -18.95 15.09
N MET A 412 -16.22 -19.11 15.62
CA MET A 412 -15.64 -20.43 15.90
C MET A 412 -15.79 -20.72 17.39
N SER A 413 -16.05 -21.96 17.76
CA SER A 413 -16.25 -22.36 19.16
C SER A 413 -15.50 -23.64 19.50
N VAL A 414 -14.84 -23.65 20.66
CA VAL A 414 -14.19 -24.85 21.22
C VAL A 414 -14.96 -25.31 22.45
N ASP A 415 -15.42 -26.56 22.41
CA ASP A 415 -16.09 -27.19 23.55
C ASP A 415 -15.18 -27.22 24.78
N HIS A 416 -15.76 -27.00 25.95
CA HIS A 416 -14.99 -26.94 27.19
C HIS A 416 -14.26 -28.26 27.54
N TYR A 417 -13.06 -28.10 28.08
CA TYR A 417 -12.29 -29.11 28.80
C TYR A 417 -11.54 -28.45 29.98
N ASN A 418 -11.13 -29.25 30.97
CA ASN A 418 -10.65 -28.76 32.27
C ASN A 418 -9.43 -27.82 32.18
N GLU A 419 -8.52 -28.11 31.26
CA GLU A 419 -7.30 -27.32 31.03
C GLU A 419 -7.62 -25.93 30.45
N LEU A 420 -8.79 -25.77 29.82
CA LEU A 420 -9.31 -24.50 29.31
C LEU A 420 -10.32 -23.85 30.26
N ALA A 421 -10.35 -24.23 31.54
CA ALA A 421 -11.23 -23.61 32.55
C ALA A 421 -10.77 -22.21 32.99
N MET A 422 -9.47 -21.88 32.83
CA MET A 422 -8.81 -20.60 33.17
C MET A 422 -8.81 -20.18 34.66
N GLY A 423 -9.38 -21.01 35.55
CA GLY A 423 -9.65 -20.79 36.99
C GLY A 423 -8.76 -19.87 37.84
N THR A 424 -8.07 -20.42 38.83
CA THR A 424 -7.21 -19.64 39.75
C THR A 424 -5.74 -19.63 39.33
N SER A 425 -5.42 -20.25 38.19
CA SER A 425 -4.05 -20.40 37.69
C SER A 425 -3.69 -19.25 36.76
N PRO A 426 -2.39 -18.89 36.65
CA PRO A 426 -1.96 -17.95 35.63
C PRO A 426 -2.14 -18.53 34.23
N PHE A 427 -2.37 -17.65 33.25
CA PHE A 427 -2.47 -18.05 31.85
C PHE A 427 -2.01 -16.90 30.93
N SER A 428 -1.68 -17.25 29.70
CA SER A 428 -1.40 -16.30 28.62
C SER A 428 -2.14 -16.72 27.37
N ILE A 429 -2.79 -15.78 26.69
CA ILE A 429 -3.43 -15.98 25.40
C ILE A 429 -2.63 -15.20 24.37
N SER A 430 -2.18 -15.87 23.31
CA SER A 430 -1.39 -15.32 22.21
C SER A 430 -2.15 -15.53 20.90
N LEU A 431 -2.20 -14.54 20.01
CA LEU A 431 -2.77 -14.69 18.67
C LEU A 431 -2.24 -13.60 17.73
N TRP A 432 -2.27 -13.86 16.44
CA TRP A 432 -2.17 -12.84 15.40
C TRP A 432 -3.56 -12.43 14.95
N TYR A 433 -3.80 -11.13 14.75
CA TYR A 433 -5.04 -10.63 14.16
C TYR A 433 -4.79 -9.47 13.20
N LYS A 434 -5.71 -9.30 12.25
CA LYS A 434 -5.73 -8.18 11.31
C LYS A 434 -7.16 -7.67 11.14
N SER A 435 -7.43 -6.45 11.59
CA SER A 435 -8.79 -5.88 11.59
C SER A 435 -8.76 -4.36 11.59
N THR A 436 -9.78 -3.73 11.02
CA THR A 436 -10.04 -2.28 11.17
C THR A 436 -11.09 -1.99 12.25
N GLY A 437 -11.50 -3.00 13.01
CA GLY A 437 -12.41 -2.85 14.15
C GLY A 437 -13.86 -2.59 13.76
N GLY A 438 -14.22 -2.60 12.47
CA GLY A 438 -15.61 -2.50 12.01
C GLY A 438 -16.37 -1.24 12.47
N GLY A 439 -17.69 -1.26 12.32
CA GLY A 439 -18.59 -0.15 12.67
C GLY A 439 -19.57 -0.44 13.82
N ARG A 440 -19.30 -1.45 14.64
CA ARG A 440 -20.18 -1.88 15.76
C ARG A 440 -19.60 -1.49 17.11
N ASP A 441 -20.50 -1.31 18.08
CA ASP A 441 -20.13 -1.17 19.48
C ASP A 441 -19.71 -2.53 20.06
N ASP A 442 -18.49 -2.58 20.63
CA ASP A 442 -17.94 -3.72 21.38
C ASP A 442 -17.77 -5.03 20.58
N ILE A 443 -16.77 -5.13 19.72
CA ILE A 443 -16.39 -6.35 18.96
C ILE A 443 -15.48 -7.27 19.79
N TYR A 444 -15.71 -8.58 19.73
CA TYR A 444 -14.92 -9.55 20.48
C TYR A 444 -13.96 -10.36 19.59
N LEU A 445 -12.69 -10.38 19.98
CA LEU A 445 -11.70 -11.30 19.41
C LEU A 445 -11.90 -12.69 20.02
N LEU A 446 -12.16 -12.75 21.33
CA LEU A 446 -12.49 -13.98 22.04
C LEU A 446 -13.31 -13.70 23.29
N HIS A 447 -14.06 -14.71 23.71
CA HIS A 447 -14.84 -14.70 24.94
C HIS A 447 -14.99 -16.11 25.50
N LYS A 448 -14.83 -16.26 26.81
CA LYS A 448 -15.18 -17.49 27.53
C LYS A 448 -16.02 -17.13 28.75
N GLY A 449 -17.16 -17.81 28.90
CA GLY A 449 -18.05 -17.65 30.05
C GLY A 449 -19.37 -16.98 29.77
N THR A 450 -19.94 -16.36 30.81
CA THR A 450 -21.27 -15.77 30.77
C THR A 450 -21.29 -14.43 31.50
N HIS A 451 -21.91 -13.40 30.91
CA HIS A 451 -22.01 -12.08 31.54
C HIS A 451 -23.00 -12.02 32.73
N SER A 452 -23.67 -13.13 33.07
CA SER A 452 -24.59 -13.17 34.20
C SER A 452 -24.75 -14.59 34.77
N ALA A 453 -24.80 -14.70 36.10
CA ALA A 453 -25.16 -15.93 36.82
C ALA A 453 -26.55 -16.47 36.50
N THR A 454 -27.39 -15.70 35.80
CA THR A 454 -28.74 -16.12 35.39
C THR A 454 -28.82 -16.60 33.94
N TYR A 455 -27.69 -16.64 33.23
CA TYR A 455 -27.66 -16.92 31.80
C TYR A 455 -27.68 -18.42 31.49
N GLY A 456 -28.88 -18.96 31.25
CA GLY A 456 -29.07 -20.37 30.91
C GLY A 456 -28.70 -21.32 32.05
N ALA A 457 -28.54 -22.60 31.73
CA ALA A 457 -28.24 -23.62 32.74
C ALA A 457 -26.79 -23.59 33.26
N LEU A 458 -25.89 -22.89 32.57
CA LEU A 458 -24.47 -22.76 32.89
C LEU A 458 -24.09 -21.32 33.29
N GLY A 459 -25.07 -20.46 33.59
CA GLY A 459 -24.82 -19.07 33.97
C GLY A 459 -24.03 -18.99 35.28
N THR A 460 -22.85 -18.39 35.23
CA THR A 460 -21.98 -18.18 36.40
C THR A 460 -21.73 -16.70 36.66
N GLY A 461 -21.87 -15.83 35.66
CA GLY A 461 -21.44 -14.43 35.73
C GLY A 461 -19.93 -14.23 35.58
N LYS A 462 -19.18 -15.33 35.52
CA LYS A 462 -17.74 -15.34 35.32
C LYS A 462 -17.43 -15.32 33.84
N TRP A 463 -16.48 -14.48 33.43
CA TRP A 463 -16.06 -14.44 32.05
C TRP A 463 -14.68 -13.82 31.85
N ILE A 464 -14.09 -14.15 30.71
CA ILE A 464 -12.85 -13.60 30.17
C ILE A 464 -13.16 -13.12 28.76
N GLY A 465 -12.70 -11.93 28.41
CA GLY A 465 -12.93 -11.39 27.07
C GLY A 465 -11.83 -10.46 26.60
N ILE A 466 -11.61 -10.47 25.28
CA ILE A 466 -10.79 -9.49 24.57
C ILE A 466 -11.72 -8.76 23.61
N GLN A 467 -11.95 -7.48 23.87
CA GLN A 467 -12.94 -6.67 23.15
C GLN A 467 -12.38 -5.35 22.67
N TYR A 468 -12.80 -4.93 21.48
CA TYR A 468 -12.51 -3.65 20.87
C TYR A 468 -13.76 -2.80 20.76
N LYS A 469 -13.65 -1.52 21.11
CA LYS A 469 -14.68 -0.53 20.88
C LYS A 469 -14.10 0.68 20.16
N ALA A 470 -14.58 0.89 18.94
CA ALA A 470 -14.07 1.92 18.03
C ALA A 470 -14.00 3.30 18.69
N GLY A 471 -12.82 3.92 18.60
CA GLY A 471 -12.55 5.25 19.16
C GLY A 471 -12.61 5.35 20.70
N GLN A 472 -12.78 4.24 21.43
CA GLN A 472 -12.89 4.25 22.89
C GLN A 472 -11.78 3.43 23.57
N ARG A 473 -11.80 2.11 23.43
CA ARG A 473 -10.92 1.21 24.19
C ARG A 473 -10.68 -0.12 23.46
N PHE A 474 -9.49 -0.67 23.66
CA PHE A 474 -9.22 -2.08 23.46
C PHE A 474 -8.97 -2.70 24.83
N THR A 475 -9.75 -3.72 25.17
CA THR A 475 -9.88 -4.20 26.55
C THR A 475 -9.59 -5.68 26.65
N PHE A 476 -8.73 -6.03 27.60
CA PHE A 476 -8.66 -7.36 28.17
C PHE A 476 -9.38 -7.34 29.53
N ALA A 477 -10.46 -8.11 29.64
CA ALA A 477 -11.36 -8.11 30.79
C ALA A 477 -11.45 -9.50 31.40
N ILE A 478 -11.51 -9.53 32.74
CA ILE A 478 -11.76 -10.72 33.54
C ILE A 478 -12.77 -10.38 34.64
N ASP A 479 -13.74 -11.27 34.86
CA ASP A 479 -14.83 -11.14 35.82
C ASP A 479 -15.05 -12.45 36.58
N ASP A 480 -15.10 -12.39 37.92
CA ASP A 480 -15.35 -13.55 38.80
C ASP A 480 -16.78 -13.59 39.38
N ASP A 481 -17.71 -12.78 38.83
CA ASP A 481 -19.08 -12.53 39.33
C ASP A 481 -19.15 -11.73 40.64
N VAL A 482 -18.01 -11.26 41.15
CA VAL A 482 -17.91 -10.40 42.34
C VAL A 482 -17.20 -9.09 42.01
N THR A 483 -16.04 -9.19 41.38
CA THR A 483 -15.14 -8.11 40.98
C THR A 483 -14.77 -8.31 39.52
N LYS A 484 -14.84 -7.22 38.77
CA LYS A 484 -14.38 -7.17 37.39
C LYS A 484 -13.09 -6.35 37.29
N THR A 485 -12.09 -6.90 36.62
CA THR A 485 -10.86 -6.19 36.26
C THR A 485 -10.86 -5.91 34.76
N ASP A 486 -10.85 -4.63 34.37
CA ASP A 486 -10.78 -4.17 32.96
C ASP A 486 -9.43 -3.49 32.67
N LEU A 487 -8.56 -4.14 31.90
CA LEU A 487 -7.34 -3.53 31.37
C LEU A 487 -7.68 -2.84 30.04
N ASN A 488 -7.75 -1.51 30.05
CA ASN A 488 -8.12 -0.70 28.88
C ASN A 488 -6.89 -0.01 28.26
N ILE A 489 -6.70 -0.23 26.96
CA ILE A 489 -5.74 0.48 26.12
C ILE A 489 -6.46 1.64 25.44
N THR A 490 -5.92 2.85 25.59
CA THR A 490 -6.41 4.06 24.92
C THR A 490 -5.85 4.16 23.50
N ASN A 491 -6.59 4.81 22.59
CA ASN A 491 -6.27 4.91 21.16
C ASN A 491 -6.18 3.55 20.44
N PRO A 492 -7.22 2.70 20.55
CA PRO A 492 -7.15 1.35 20.00
C PRO A 492 -7.07 1.31 18.46
N GLY A 493 -7.32 2.42 17.76
CA GLY A 493 -7.14 2.51 16.30
C GLY A 493 -5.70 2.34 15.84
N LEU A 494 -4.70 2.47 16.72
CA LEU A 494 -3.29 2.16 16.43
C LEU A 494 -3.03 0.67 16.20
N TYR A 495 -3.95 -0.19 16.66
CA TYR A 495 -3.82 -1.65 16.59
C TYR A 495 -5.00 -2.29 15.85
N PHE A 496 -5.84 -1.46 15.24
CA PHE A 496 -6.97 -1.84 14.41
C PHE A 496 -6.92 -0.99 13.13
N ASP A 497 -5.76 -0.98 12.49
CA ASP A 497 -5.40 -0.17 11.33
C ASP A 497 -5.49 -0.97 10.01
N GLY A 498 -5.75 -2.27 10.08
CA GLY A 498 -5.80 -3.17 8.93
C GLY A 498 -4.50 -3.94 8.69
N GLU A 499 -3.50 -3.81 9.55
CA GLU A 499 -2.26 -4.59 9.54
C GLU A 499 -2.31 -5.77 10.52
N TRP A 500 -1.38 -6.71 10.37
CA TRP A 500 -1.23 -7.83 11.29
C TRP A 500 -0.54 -7.38 12.59
N HIS A 501 -1.16 -7.68 13.73
CA HIS A 501 -0.59 -7.48 15.05
C HIS A 501 -0.56 -8.79 15.84
N HIS A 502 0.52 -8.98 16.60
CA HIS A 502 0.64 -10.07 17.57
C HIS A 502 0.18 -9.62 18.95
N LEU A 503 -0.91 -10.18 19.43
CA LEU A 503 -1.50 -9.86 20.73
C LEU A 503 -1.13 -10.92 21.76
N VAL A 504 -0.67 -10.50 22.94
CA VAL A 504 -0.61 -11.36 24.12
C VAL A 504 -1.36 -10.73 25.29
N CYS A 505 -2.39 -11.41 25.78
CA CYS A 505 -3.14 -11.05 26.99
C CYS A 505 -2.84 -12.06 28.10
N MET A 506 -2.48 -11.58 29.29
CA MET A 506 -1.93 -12.43 30.34
C MET A 506 -2.51 -12.13 31.71
N ARG A 507 -2.81 -13.18 32.47
CA ARG A 507 -3.06 -13.15 33.90
C ARG A 507 -1.87 -13.73 34.65
N ASP A 508 -1.17 -12.88 35.37
CA ASP A 508 -0.05 -13.24 36.24
C ASP A 508 -0.51 -13.22 37.70
N VAL A 509 -0.98 -14.38 38.16
CA VAL A 509 -1.49 -14.59 39.53
C VAL A 509 -0.41 -14.40 40.58
N SER A 510 0.87 -14.66 40.25
CA SER A 510 1.96 -14.50 41.22
C SER A 510 2.29 -13.03 41.51
N ALA A 511 2.03 -12.15 40.54
CA ALA A 511 2.25 -10.71 40.63
C ALA A 511 0.97 -9.90 40.88
N ASP A 512 -0.20 -10.55 40.94
CA ASP A 512 -1.53 -9.92 40.94
C ASP A 512 -1.72 -8.95 39.75
N LYS A 513 -1.36 -9.36 38.53
CA LYS A 513 -1.41 -8.49 37.33
C LYS A 513 -2.19 -9.07 36.16
N LEU A 514 -2.91 -8.19 35.46
CA LEU A 514 -3.22 -8.36 34.04
C LEU A 514 -2.21 -7.58 33.21
N LYS A 515 -1.76 -8.15 32.09
CA LYS A 515 -0.81 -7.52 31.16
C LYS A 515 -1.29 -7.71 29.73
N VAL A 516 -1.10 -6.70 28.89
CA VAL A 516 -1.29 -6.78 27.43
C VAL A 516 -0.02 -6.35 26.73
N TYR A 517 0.38 -7.16 25.76
CA TYR A 517 1.49 -6.91 24.85
C TYR A 517 0.96 -6.89 23.43
N ILE A 518 1.52 -6.01 22.60
CA ILE A 518 1.28 -5.96 21.16
C ILE A 518 2.64 -5.91 20.47
N ASP A 519 2.84 -6.76 19.46
CA ASP A 519 4.06 -6.86 18.65
C ASP A 519 5.33 -7.06 19.50
N GLY A 520 5.22 -7.95 20.49
CA GLY A 520 6.29 -8.28 21.43
C GLY A 520 6.56 -7.21 22.51
N VAL A 521 5.85 -6.07 22.50
CA VAL A 521 6.06 -4.94 23.42
C VAL A 521 4.93 -4.84 24.44
N LYS A 522 5.27 -4.66 25.73
CA LYS A 522 4.28 -4.45 26.78
C LYS A 522 3.58 -3.11 26.61
N ILE A 523 2.27 -3.13 26.37
CA ILE A 523 1.47 -1.91 26.18
C ILE A 523 0.94 -1.40 27.52
N GLN A 524 0.46 -2.30 28.38
CA GLN A 524 -0.16 -1.92 29.65
C GLN A 524 -0.15 -3.06 30.66
N GLU A 525 -0.10 -2.71 31.95
CA GLU A 525 -0.35 -3.64 33.05
C GLU A 525 -1.19 -2.98 34.15
N ILE A 526 -2.10 -3.75 34.77
CA ILE A 526 -2.91 -3.30 35.92
C ILE A 526 -2.99 -4.38 36.98
N THR A 527 -3.38 -4.00 38.20
CA THR A 527 -3.66 -4.97 39.26
C THR A 527 -4.89 -5.79 38.93
N ASP A 528 -4.77 -7.12 39.02
CA ASP A 528 -5.90 -8.03 38.99
C ASP A 528 -6.51 -8.17 40.40
N ASN A 529 -7.78 -7.82 40.54
CA ASN A 529 -8.51 -7.94 41.81
C ASN A 529 -9.49 -9.12 41.81
N THR A 530 -9.50 -9.94 40.76
CA THR A 530 -10.43 -11.06 40.62
C THR A 530 -9.92 -12.31 41.34
N GLY A 531 -10.84 -13.13 41.81
CA GLY A 531 -10.61 -14.45 42.39
C GLY A 531 -10.69 -15.58 41.36
N ASP A 532 -11.53 -16.57 41.64
CA ASP A 532 -11.71 -17.74 40.79
C ASP A 532 -12.64 -17.45 39.61
N ILE A 533 -12.11 -17.56 38.40
CA ILE A 533 -12.83 -17.33 37.13
C ILE A 533 -13.11 -18.62 36.36
N SER A 534 -13.07 -19.77 37.05
CA SER A 534 -13.27 -21.09 36.43
C SER A 534 -14.60 -21.17 35.72
N GLU A 535 -14.56 -21.65 34.47
CA GLU A 535 -15.73 -21.60 33.61
C GLU A 535 -15.86 -22.80 32.67
N GLN A 536 -17.09 -23.32 32.54
CA GLN A 536 -17.44 -24.51 31.76
C GLN A 536 -18.11 -24.20 30.42
N ALA A 537 -18.46 -22.94 30.17
CA ALA A 537 -18.92 -22.49 28.86
C ALA A 537 -17.83 -22.68 27.79
N GLU A 538 -18.29 -22.81 26.55
CA GLU A 538 -17.45 -22.89 25.36
C GLU A 538 -16.51 -21.67 25.24
N PHE A 539 -15.38 -21.88 24.59
CA PHE A 539 -14.43 -20.81 24.26
C PHE A 539 -14.78 -20.28 22.87
N VAL A 540 -15.37 -19.08 22.83
CA VAL A 540 -15.85 -18.44 21.59
C VAL A 540 -14.75 -17.56 21.00
N ILE A 541 -14.52 -17.72 19.70
CA ILE A 541 -13.50 -17.00 18.92
C ILE A 541 -14.21 -16.18 17.83
N GLY A 542 -13.81 -14.92 17.70
CA GLY A 542 -14.35 -13.96 16.73
C GLY A 542 -15.75 -13.44 17.07
N ASN A 543 -16.27 -13.68 18.27
CA ASN A 543 -17.55 -13.18 18.78
C ASN A 543 -17.63 -13.33 20.31
N CYS A 544 -18.75 -12.94 20.93
CA CYS A 544 -19.02 -13.21 22.35
C CYS A 544 -20.13 -14.25 22.55
N ASN A 545 -20.15 -14.88 23.72
CA ASN A 545 -21.14 -15.92 24.07
C ASN A 545 -22.52 -15.34 24.49
N TYR A 546 -22.79 -14.07 24.17
CA TYR A 546 -24.04 -13.38 24.48
C TYR A 546 -24.61 -12.72 23.23
N ASN A 547 -25.83 -13.12 22.84
CA ASN A 547 -26.53 -12.73 21.59
C ASN A 547 -25.78 -13.02 20.27
N PHE A 548 -24.45 -13.23 20.31
CA PHE A 548 -23.56 -13.33 19.17
C PHE A 548 -23.86 -12.20 18.17
N ASP A 549 -23.88 -10.94 18.61
CA ASP A 549 -24.22 -9.79 17.77
C ASP A 549 -23.04 -8.81 17.57
N THR A 550 -21.85 -9.22 18.00
CA THR A 550 -20.61 -8.43 18.02
C THR A 550 -19.41 -9.16 17.36
N PRO A 551 -19.57 -9.66 16.12
CA PRO A 551 -18.53 -10.44 15.46
C PRO A 551 -17.31 -9.58 15.13
N LEU A 552 -16.12 -10.18 15.13
CA LEU A 552 -14.89 -9.60 14.61
C LEU A 552 -14.93 -9.56 13.07
N PRO A 553 -14.90 -8.39 12.42
CA PRO A 553 -14.55 -8.34 11.01
C PRO A 553 -13.03 -8.34 10.88
N GLY A 554 -12.44 -9.38 10.32
CA GLY A 554 -10.99 -9.44 10.16
C GLY A 554 -10.44 -10.85 10.08
N TYR A 555 -9.13 -10.95 10.23
CA TYR A 555 -8.40 -12.20 10.14
C TYR A 555 -7.80 -12.56 11.51
N MET A 556 -7.68 -13.85 11.78
CA MET A 556 -6.98 -14.39 12.96
C MET A 556 -6.13 -15.58 12.58
N ASP A 557 -4.97 -15.70 13.21
CA ASP A 557 -3.96 -16.70 12.94
C ASP A 557 -3.21 -17.07 14.24
N GLU A 558 -2.69 -18.29 14.34
CA GLU A 558 -1.88 -18.81 15.45
C GLU A 558 -2.45 -18.52 16.86
N LEU A 559 -3.71 -18.89 17.13
CA LEU A 559 -4.32 -18.72 18.46
C LEU A 559 -3.79 -19.77 19.44
N GLU A 560 -3.15 -19.31 20.51
CA GLU A 560 -2.53 -20.13 21.53
C GLU A 560 -3.01 -19.74 22.94
N VAL A 561 -3.20 -20.72 23.80
CA VAL A 561 -3.39 -20.52 25.24
C VAL A 561 -2.35 -21.32 26.00
N TYR A 562 -1.63 -20.66 26.89
CA TYR A 562 -0.67 -21.24 27.80
C TYR A 562 -1.23 -21.30 29.22
N ASN A 563 -0.97 -22.40 29.93
CA ASN A 563 -1.35 -22.57 31.35
C ASN A 563 -0.37 -21.88 32.32
N SER A 564 0.35 -20.87 31.84
CA SER A 564 1.31 -20.10 32.62
C SER A 564 1.37 -18.65 32.16
N ALA A 565 1.83 -17.77 33.05
CA ALA A 565 2.22 -16.41 32.69
C ALA A 565 3.57 -16.47 31.97
N LEU A 566 3.63 -15.92 30.76
CA LEU A 566 4.87 -15.74 30.03
C LEU A 566 5.68 -14.56 30.62
N THR A 567 6.99 -14.59 30.45
CA THR A 567 7.87 -13.45 30.77
C THR A 567 7.93 -12.45 29.61
N ASP A 568 8.34 -11.21 29.88
CA ASP A 568 8.53 -10.17 28.83
C ASP A 568 9.43 -10.67 27.68
N ALA A 569 10.50 -11.40 28.01
CA ALA A 569 11.41 -11.98 27.03
C ALA A 569 10.78 -13.11 26.21
N GLU A 570 9.93 -13.94 26.82
CA GLU A 570 9.19 -14.99 26.11
C GLU A 570 8.15 -14.41 25.14
N VAL A 571 7.48 -13.33 25.53
CA VAL A 571 6.53 -12.64 24.64
C VAL A 571 7.24 -12.00 23.45
N ALA A 572 8.35 -11.29 23.69
CA ALA A 572 9.17 -10.74 22.60
C ALA A 572 9.72 -11.85 21.68
N TYR A 573 10.14 -12.98 22.26
CA TYR A 573 10.60 -14.13 21.49
C TYR A 573 9.49 -14.73 20.61
N LEU A 574 8.27 -14.93 21.13
CA LEU A 574 7.14 -15.45 20.36
C LEU A 574 6.84 -14.58 19.13
N TYR A 575 6.83 -13.27 19.29
CA TYR A 575 6.62 -12.32 18.19
C TYR A 575 7.71 -12.48 17.10
N ASN A 576 8.98 -12.38 17.50
CA ASN A 576 10.12 -12.43 16.57
C ASN A 576 10.25 -13.78 15.86
N ALA A 577 10.04 -14.89 16.58
CA ALA A 577 10.10 -16.23 16.00
C ALA A 577 8.96 -16.47 14.99
N SER A 578 7.78 -15.93 15.27
CA SER A 578 6.62 -16.03 14.36
C SER A 578 6.83 -15.21 13.09
N ALA A 579 7.42 -14.01 13.17
CA ALA A 579 7.75 -13.17 12.02
C ALA A 579 8.71 -13.86 11.02
N VAL A 580 9.48 -14.84 11.48
CA VAL A 580 10.39 -15.62 10.62
C VAL A 580 9.70 -16.78 9.90
N SER A 581 8.62 -17.31 10.46
CA SER A 581 7.83 -18.37 9.80
C SER A 581 7.13 -17.91 8.52
N VAL A 582 7.01 -16.59 8.33
CA VAL A 582 6.51 -15.88 7.14
C VAL A 582 7.40 -16.12 5.90
N PHE A 583 8.70 -16.45 6.06
CA PHE A 583 9.60 -16.66 4.92
C PHE A 583 9.35 -17.97 4.15
N ASN A 584 8.41 -18.81 4.59
CA ASN A 584 7.90 -19.93 3.80
C ASN A 584 6.71 -19.54 2.90
N LYS A 585 6.27 -18.27 2.87
CA LYS A 585 5.34 -17.74 1.87
C LYS A 585 6.01 -16.65 1.03
N THR A 586 6.42 -17.05 -0.18
CA THR A 586 6.84 -16.20 -1.30
C THR A 586 7.77 -15.03 -0.95
N SER A 587 9.06 -15.32 -0.75
CA SER A 587 10.06 -14.45 -1.40
C SER A 587 9.65 -14.29 -2.87
N PRO A 588 9.89 -13.14 -3.53
CA PRO A 588 9.85 -13.10 -4.99
C PRO A 588 10.73 -14.25 -5.44
N ALA A 589 10.10 -15.28 -5.99
CA ALA A 589 10.74 -16.57 -6.08
C ALA A 589 12.09 -16.38 -6.77
N ASN A 590 13.16 -16.81 -6.08
CA ASN A 590 14.51 -16.65 -6.59
C ASN A 590 14.54 -17.14 -8.04
N PRO A 591 15.06 -16.34 -8.99
CA PRO A 591 14.93 -16.65 -10.41
C PRO A 591 15.59 -18.00 -10.69
N LEU A 592 14.78 -18.96 -11.14
CA LEU A 592 15.23 -20.26 -11.57
C LEU A 592 15.52 -20.18 -13.08
N SER A 593 16.73 -20.57 -13.48
CA SER A 593 17.11 -20.59 -14.91
C SER A 593 16.75 -21.93 -15.53
N GLY A 594 16.00 -21.89 -16.64
CA GLY A 594 15.65 -23.05 -17.44
C GLY A 594 16.09 -22.87 -18.90
N TYR A 595 16.81 -23.83 -19.47
CA TYR A 595 17.29 -23.78 -20.86
C TYR A 595 17.09 -25.12 -21.61
N PRO A 596 16.66 -25.13 -22.88
CA PRO A 596 16.27 -23.97 -23.68
C PRO A 596 14.94 -23.37 -23.22
N ASN A 597 14.81 -22.05 -23.37
CA ASN A 597 13.55 -21.32 -23.19
C ASN A 597 13.40 -20.33 -24.36
N PRO A 598 12.52 -20.59 -25.35
CA PRO A 598 11.46 -21.60 -25.31
C PRO A 598 11.93 -23.07 -25.45
N PHE A 599 11.18 -24.01 -24.83
CA PHE A 599 11.44 -25.45 -24.84
C PHE A 599 10.45 -26.22 -25.75
N SER A 600 10.79 -27.44 -26.18
CA SER A 600 9.91 -28.32 -26.96
C SER A 600 9.34 -29.49 -26.14
N ASP A 601 10.20 -30.39 -25.70
CA ASP A 601 9.89 -31.65 -25.02
C ASP A 601 10.65 -31.81 -23.69
N ARG A 602 11.70 -31.02 -23.50
CA ARG A 602 12.50 -30.95 -22.27
C ARG A 602 13.19 -29.60 -22.10
N PHE A 603 13.60 -29.31 -20.87
CA PHE A 603 14.53 -28.23 -20.51
C PHE A 603 15.40 -28.66 -19.35
N VAL A 604 16.52 -27.97 -19.13
CA VAL A 604 17.44 -28.17 -18.02
C VAL A 604 17.29 -27.03 -17.05
N LEU A 605 17.13 -27.36 -15.76
CA LEU A 605 17.13 -26.41 -14.65
C LEU A 605 18.53 -26.30 -14.07
N ASP A 606 19.00 -25.07 -13.85
CA ASP A 606 20.15 -24.79 -13.00
C ASP A 606 19.69 -24.83 -11.54
N ILE A 607 20.27 -25.71 -10.73
CA ILE A 607 19.87 -25.91 -9.34
C ILE A 607 20.65 -24.94 -8.45
N PRO A 608 19.96 -24.03 -7.74
CA PRO A 608 20.60 -23.15 -6.78
C PRO A 608 21.25 -23.95 -5.65
N GLN A 609 22.45 -23.56 -5.23
CA GLN A 609 23.20 -24.31 -4.22
C GLN A 609 22.50 -24.35 -2.85
N ASP A 610 21.58 -23.41 -2.61
CA ASP A 610 20.74 -23.29 -1.43
C ASP A 610 19.41 -24.06 -1.53
N ALA A 611 19.15 -24.83 -2.59
CA ALA A 611 17.89 -25.55 -2.76
C ALA A 611 17.77 -26.83 -1.91
N GLY A 612 18.84 -27.31 -1.27
CA GLY A 612 18.83 -28.53 -0.44
C GLY A 612 18.99 -29.84 -1.23
N SER A 613 18.63 -30.97 -0.60
CA SER A 613 18.96 -32.32 -1.11
C SER A 613 17.75 -33.13 -1.61
N SER A 614 16.55 -32.83 -1.13
CA SER A 614 15.28 -33.37 -1.62
C SER A 614 14.56 -32.27 -2.38
N LEU A 615 14.36 -32.48 -3.69
CA LEU A 615 13.78 -31.48 -4.58
C LEU A 615 12.48 -31.98 -5.19
N VAL A 616 11.51 -31.10 -5.31
CA VAL A 616 10.25 -31.35 -6.04
C VAL A 616 10.08 -30.29 -7.11
N VAL A 617 10.04 -30.72 -8.37
CA VAL A 617 9.73 -29.86 -9.52
C VAL A 617 8.24 -29.97 -9.82
N LYS A 618 7.56 -28.83 -9.96
CA LYS A 618 6.16 -28.74 -10.40
C LYS A 618 6.05 -27.74 -11.55
N ILE A 619 5.27 -28.06 -12.58
CA ILE A 619 4.96 -27.13 -13.67
C ILE A 619 3.47 -26.85 -13.69
N PHE A 620 3.11 -25.58 -13.78
CA PHE A 620 1.75 -25.09 -13.85
C PHE A 620 1.51 -24.37 -15.18
N ASP A 621 0.29 -24.46 -15.71
CA ASP A 621 -0.15 -23.61 -16.82
C ASP A 621 -0.51 -22.19 -16.34
N LEU A 622 -0.85 -21.30 -17.28
CA LEU A 622 -1.21 -19.90 -16.99
C LEU A 622 -2.46 -19.76 -16.11
N ALA A 623 -3.31 -20.79 -16.05
CA ALA A 623 -4.49 -20.82 -15.18
C ALA A 623 -4.18 -21.40 -13.78
N GLY A 624 -2.92 -21.70 -13.48
CA GLY A 624 -2.48 -22.24 -12.19
C GLY A 624 -2.76 -23.75 -12.03
N LYS A 625 -3.10 -24.47 -13.10
CA LYS A 625 -3.31 -25.91 -13.04
C LYS A 625 -1.98 -26.66 -13.13
N LEU A 626 -1.75 -27.60 -12.22
CA LEU A 626 -0.58 -28.49 -12.24
C LEU A 626 -0.62 -29.41 -13.48
N VAL A 627 0.43 -29.36 -14.30
CA VAL A 627 0.57 -30.14 -15.54
C VAL A 627 1.74 -31.13 -15.52
N TYR A 628 2.69 -30.96 -14.60
CA TYR A 628 3.83 -31.86 -14.40
C TYR A 628 4.29 -31.82 -12.94
N SER A 629 4.74 -32.95 -12.39
CA SER A 629 5.40 -33.01 -11.08
C SER A 629 6.39 -34.17 -11.02
N GLU A 630 7.55 -33.93 -10.43
CA GLU A 630 8.58 -34.94 -10.22
C GLU A 630 9.36 -34.68 -8.92
N THR A 631 9.73 -35.74 -8.21
CA THR A 631 10.61 -35.68 -7.04
C THR A 631 11.99 -36.18 -7.41
N ILE A 632 13.03 -35.38 -7.14
CA ILE A 632 14.43 -35.69 -7.45
C ILE A 632 15.23 -35.78 -6.16
N ASN A 633 16.01 -36.87 -6.02
CA ASN A 633 16.80 -37.19 -4.82
C ASN A 633 18.33 -37.04 -5.02
N HIS A 634 18.77 -36.31 -6.05
CA HIS A 634 20.19 -36.13 -6.38
C HIS A 634 20.45 -34.70 -6.90
N PRO A 635 21.07 -33.79 -6.13
CA PRO A 635 21.40 -32.47 -6.63
C PRO A 635 22.71 -32.59 -7.42
N ALA A 636 22.61 -32.83 -8.72
CA ALA A 636 23.60 -32.29 -9.62
C ALA A 636 23.32 -30.78 -9.77
N ASP A 637 24.33 -29.99 -10.15
CA ASP A 637 24.16 -28.55 -10.41
C ASP A 637 23.10 -28.25 -11.48
N HIS A 638 22.71 -29.28 -12.25
CA HIS A 638 21.70 -29.20 -13.30
C HIS A 638 20.76 -30.43 -13.30
N ILE A 639 19.47 -30.21 -13.56
CA ILE A 639 18.46 -31.29 -13.69
C ILE A 639 17.74 -31.18 -15.03
N SER A 640 17.67 -32.29 -15.78
CA SER A 640 16.87 -32.39 -17.01
C SER A 640 15.42 -32.73 -16.67
N VAL A 641 14.48 -31.88 -17.07
CA VAL A 641 13.03 -32.13 -16.97
C VAL A 641 12.53 -32.55 -18.34
N GLU A 642 12.04 -33.78 -18.47
CA GLU A 642 11.71 -34.41 -19.76
C GLU A 642 10.24 -34.86 -19.84
N GLY A 643 9.80 -35.33 -21.02
CA GLY A 643 8.45 -35.87 -21.21
C GLY A 643 7.35 -34.82 -21.42
N LEU A 644 7.73 -33.57 -21.70
CA LEU A 644 6.80 -32.44 -21.79
C LEU A 644 6.17 -32.28 -23.18
N GLY A 645 6.42 -33.21 -24.11
CA GLY A 645 5.99 -33.12 -25.52
C GLY A 645 4.49 -32.89 -25.70
N ASN A 646 3.65 -33.46 -24.83
CA ASN A 646 2.19 -33.36 -24.92
C ASN A 646 1.59 -32.05 -24.39
N LEU A 647 2.40 -31.19 -23.75
CA LEU A 647 1.93 -29.88 -23.29
C LEU A 647 1.56 -28.99 -24.50
N PRO A 648 0.43 -28.27 -24.49
CA PRO A 648 0.12 -27.27 -25.52
C PRO A 648 1.18 -26.16 -25.61
N ILE A 649 1.28 -25.50 -26.77
CA ILE A 649 2.05 -24.25 -26.93
C ILE A 649 1.49 -23.21 -25.97
N GLY A 650 2.35 -22.55 -25.20
CA GLY A 650 1.90 -21.61 -24.17
C GLY A 650 2.97 -21.22 -23.15
N VAL A 651 2.54 -20.44 -22.17
CA VAL A 651 3.36 -20.02 -21.01
C VAL A 651 3.10 -20.95 -19.84
N TYR A 652 4.18 -21.38 -19.19
CA TYR A 652 4.17 -22.24 -18.02
C TYR A 652 5.02 -21.64 -16.91
N PHE A 653 4.69 -21.97 -15.67
CA PHE A 653 5.49 -21.64 -14.49
C PHE A 653 6.08 -22.93 -13.92
N CYS A 654 7.40 -22.99 -13.85
CA CYS A 654 8.12 -24.07 -13.18
C CYS A 654 8.46 -23.63 -11.76
N ILE A 655 8.05 -24.41 -10.77
CA ILE A 655 8.39 -24.22 -9.36
C ILE A 655 9.31 -25.37 -8.96
N LEU A 656 10.48 -25.03 -8.43
CA LEU A 656 11.38 -25.96 -7.75
C LEU A 656 11.24 -25.71 -6.25
N SER A 657 10.77 -26.71 -5.52
CA SER A 657 10.69 -26.68 -4.05
C SER A 657 11.76 -27.57 -3.46
N GLY A 658 12.51 -27.08 -2.49
CA GLY A 658 13.45 -27.86 -1.73
C GLY A 658 13.38 -27.56 -0.23
N ASP A 659 14.12 -28.32 0.57
CA ASP A 659 14.06 -28.29 2.04
C ASP A 659 14.48 -26.93 2.63
N LEU A 660 15.13 -26.09 1.83
CA LEU A 660 15.71 -24.80 2.22
C LEU A 660 15.14 -23.61 1.44
N GLY A 661 14.24 -23.81 0.47
CA GLY A 661 13.65 -22.71 -0.30
C GLY A 661 12.80 -23.12 -1.51
N GLN A 662 12.17 -22.13 -2.15
CA GLN A 662 11.42 -22.29 -3.41
C GLN A 662 11.94 -21.32 -4.49
N TYR A 663 11.99 -21.80 -5.73
CA TYR A 663 12.50 -21.07 -6.91
C TYR A 663 11.51 -21.18 -8.05
N VAL A 664 11.39 -20.14 -8.88
CA VAL A 664 10.41 -20.12 -9.99
C VAL A 664 11.05 -19.67 -11.29
N SER A 665 10.65 -20.32 -12.38
CA SER A 665 10.99 -19.93 -13.75
C SER A 665 9.73 -19.76 -14.58
N LYS A 666 9.69 -18.73 -15.42
CA LYS A 666 8.70 -18.60 -16.50
C LYS A 666 9.25 -19.29 -17.75
N LEU A 667 8.56 -20.31 -18.22
CA LEU A 667 8.94 -21.11 -19.39
C LEU A 667 7.95 -20.89 -20.53
N LEU A 668 8.48 -20.72 -21.73
CA LEU A 668 7.70 -20.63 -22.96
C LEU A 668 7.81 -21.96 -23.71
N LYS A 669 6.69 -22.57 -24.07
CA LYS A 669 6.67 -23.73 -24.96
C LYS A 669 6.38 -23.26 -26.38
N HIS A 670 7.16 -23.74 -27.35
CA HIS A 670 6.99 -23.47 -28.78
C HIS A 670 6.59 -24.73 -29.56
#